data_AF-A0A6G9CWY2-F1
#
_entry.id   AF-A0A6G9CWY2-F1
#
_cell.length_a   1.000
_cell.length_b   1.000
_cell.length_c   1.000
_cell.angle_alpha   90.00
_cell.angle_beta   90.00
_cell.angle_gamma   90.00
#
_symmetry.space_group_name_H-M   'P 1'
#
loop_
_entity.id
_entity.type
_entity.pdbx_description
1 polymer ?
#
loop_
_entity_poly.entity_id
_entity_poly.type
_entity_poly.pdbx_seq_one_letter_code
_entity_poly.pdbx_strand_id
1 'polypeptide(L)'
;MNNERGEQLPNPEDDPQLKDRVQRLMKFLRELVKARTKPVRNLRQHDNIIWLSGNLLSMSIEHSASGGEVLLRARRISLDDAPAVPVGLRGWVLGNIADSASTPTLSEESSGVDATFERWLAEWRMWAKLDQERRPFWLLYQDLQKVFQELTSRPESVELVLASGLLELSANAAGEDIRTHIISQSATVERDESSGDLLVRLSPDSAPRLEDTQLLTGLHIFDGTGSRSLQESLIDYTSPVADNIVVFLKEWAARALTTTVEVGDTASASRTGRALTPAPALVLRKRGAFALVEYYEAMIAEAEHDGTAIPLGLAQLVTPIEPEDRIAWLERTGSAATVAYAEDPLFPLPANREQGDIIERLIGDSGVVVEGPPGTGKTHTIANLVSALLAKGQRVLVTSEKSQALRVLRDKLPDEMKELCVSITDIGRGGSTELNKSVAEIATRKASFNHRASAEVVDGLNDKRNQALSRKAAITEEIRALRERETFKHPFVAQGYSGTAAEIVRDVVACGQRYEWLPAPLQSAAPSLDLPQFRQLLALASQSNPVRAQRAHQTFPVIEGRLPQWPDLQRACEAAATIPAPLNPAAAELLQVLDGASPATLAEIGDRCKRLQFAVAAVRELDPALPGCCRRNTVRKRGPLVVEDCQNPRTPPRRGAG
;
A
#
# COMPACT_ATOMS: atom_id res chain seq x y z
N MET A 1 -50.90 -22.91 45.86
CA MET A 1 -49.69 -23.76 45.78
C MET A 1 -49.63 -24.34 44.39
N ASN A 2 -48.70 -23.86 43.58
CA ASN A 2 -47.96 -24.63 42.57
C ASN A 2 -46.86 -23.70 42.05
N ASN A 3 -45.76 -23.68 42.81
CA ASN A 3 -44.48 -23.17 42.34
C ASN A 3 -43.97 -24.21 41.34
N GLU A 4 -44.13 -23.94 40.05
CA GLU A 4 -43.30 -24.58 39.03
C GLU A 4 -41.88 -24.08 39.26
N ARG A 5 -41.06 -24.92 39.89
CA ARG A 5 -39.61 -24.76 39.88
C ARG A 5 -39.19 -24.86 38.42
N GLY A 6 -38.83 -23.74 37.81
CA GLY A 6 -38.10 -23.75 36.55
C GLY A 6 -36.80 -24.51 36.76
N GLU A 7 -36.75 -25.75 36.26
CA GLU A 7 -35.49 -26.44 36.03
C GLU A 7 -34.70 -25.57 35.04
N GLN A 8 -33.68 -24.87 35.54
CA GLN A 8 -32.67 -24.26 34.68
C GLN A 8 -32.06 -25.38 33.84
N LEU A 9 -32.33 -25.38 32.54
CA LEU A 9 -31.62 -26.23 31.59
C LEU A 9 -30.12 -26.07 31.85
N PRO A 10 -29.34 -27.18 31.90
CA PRO A 10 -27.91 -27.09 32.08
C PRO A 10 -27.33 -26.19 30.98
N ASN A 11 -26.45 -25.29 31.40
CA ASN A 11 -25.78 -24.38 30.49
C ASN A 11 -25.11 -25.21 29.37
N PRO A 12 -25.29 -24.85 28.08
CA PRO A 12 -24.76 -25.64 26.96
C PRO A 12 -23.22 -25.73 26.97
N GLU A 13 -22.54 -24.76 27.57
CA GLU A 13 -21.09 -24.78 27.81
C GLU A 13 -20.60 -25.91 28.75
N ASP A 14 -21.49 -26.44 29.58
CA ASP A 14 -21.22 -27.53 30.53
C ASP A 14 -21.80 -28.88 30.05
N ASP A 15 -22.31 -28.95 28.82
CA ASP A 15 -22.90 -30.18 28.26
C ASP A 15 -21.81 -31.27 28.11
N PRO A 16 -21.94 -32.41 28.81
CA PRO A 16 -20.97 -33.51 28.71
C PRO A 16 -20.88 -34.10 27.29
N GLN A 17 -21.95 -34.05 26.49
CA GLN A 17 -21.91 -34.52 25.10
C GLN A 17 -21.09 -33.58 24.21
N LEU A 18 -21.23 -32.27 24.41
CA LEU A 18 -20.44 -31.27 23.70
C LEU A 18 -18.95 -31.40 24.07
N LYS A 19 -18.65 -31.56 25.36
CA LYS A 19 -17.29 -31.78 25.88
C LYS A 19 -16.63 -33.01 25.25
N ASP A 20 -17.33 -34.15 25.19
CA ASP A 20 -16.84 -35.36 24.51
C ASP A 20 -16.58 -35.14 23.01
N ARG A 21 -17.46 -34.43 22.29
CA ARG A 21 -17.23 -34.12 20.87
C ARG A 21 -15.98 -33.25 20.65
N VAL A 22 -15.79 -32.21 21.47
CA VAL A 22 -14.61 -31.34 21.39
C VAL A 22 -13.34 -32.13 21.70
N GLN A 23 -13.34 -32.97 22.74
CA GLN A 23 -12.20 -33.84 23.05
C GLN A 23 -11.85 -34.78 21.89
N ARG A 24 -12.85 -35.39 21.25
CA ARG A 24 -12.63 -36.26 20.08
C ARG A 24 -12.04 -35.49 18.91
N LEU A 25 -12.51 -34.27 18.64
CA LEU A 25 -11.93 -33.41 17.61
C LEU A 25 -10.46 -33.09 17.90
N MET A 26 -10.13 -32.69 19.14
CA MET A 26 -8.74 -32.39 19.53
C MET A 26 -7.85 -33.63 19.44
N LYS A 27 -8.33 -34.79 19.90
CA LYS A 27 -7.64 -36.08 19.77
C LYS A 27 -7.38 -36.41 18.29
N PHE A 28 -8.37 -36.23 17.42
CA PHE A 28 -8.23 -36.44 15.98
C PHE A 28 -7.18 -35.50 15.35
N LEU A 29 -7.22 -34.19 15.66
CA LEU A 29 -6.24 -33.22 15.14
C LEU A 29 -4.82 -33.55 15.60
N ARG A 30 -4.64 -33.94 16.87
CA ARG A 30 -3.36 -34.40 17.41
C ARG A 30 -2.82 -35.60 16.62
N GLU A 31 -3.64 -36.63 16.39
CA GLU A 31 -3.22 -37.81 15.63
C GLU A 31 -2.94 -37.49 14.16
N LEU A 32 -3.70 -36.56 13.56
CA LEU A 32 -3.45 -36.10 12.19
C LEU A 32 -2.08 -35.43 12.06
N VAL A 33 -1.71 -34.57 13.01
CA VAL A 33 -0.39 -33.93 13.05
C VAL A 33 0.71 -34.95 13.27
N LYS A 34 0.54 -35.90 14.20
CA LYS A 34 1.49 -37.01 14.43
C LYS A 34 1.69 -37.84 13.16
N ALA A 35 0.62 -38.21 12.46
CA ALA A 35 0.68 -39.04 11.26
C ALA A 35 1.32 -38.32 10.05
N ARG A 36 1.14 -37.01 9.92
CA ARG A 36 1.74 -36.21 8.83
C ARG A 36 3.22 -35.91 9.04
N THR A 37 3.70 -35.99 10.28
CA THR A 37 5.06 -35.58 10.63
C THR A 37 5.95 -36.82 10.77
N LYS A 38 6.99 -36.91 9.92
CA LYS A 38 8.00 -37.95 10.07
C LYS A 38 9.13 -37.45 10.99
N PRO A 39 9.52 -38.20 12.02
CA PRO A 39 10.65 -37.83 12.86
C PRO A 39 11.94 -37.87 12.06
N VAL A 40 12.80 -36.87 12.25
CA VAL A 40 14.13 -36.83 11.65
C VAL A 40 15.07 -37.63 12.54
N ARG A 41 15.41 -38.85 12.12
CA ARG A 41 16.26 -39.78 12.89
C ARG A 41 17.73 -39.79 12.45
N ASN A 42 18.09 -38.92 11.50
CA ASN A 42 19.44 -38.81 11.00
C ASN A 42 19.88 -37.35 10.95
N LEU A 43 20.94 -37.03 11.68
CA LEU A 43 21.54 -35.71 11.79
C LEU A 43 21.83 -35.05 10.44
N ARG A 44 22.16 -35.82 9.41
CA ARG A 44 22.45 -35.28 8.07
C ARG A 44 21.25 -34.63 7.38
N GLN A 45 20.04 -34.83 7.91
CA GLN A 45 18.80 -34.23 7.39
C GLN A 45 18.50 -32.86 8.04
N HIS A 46 19.24 -32.45 9.06
CA HIS A 46 19.16 -31.09 9.61
C HIS A 46 19.91 -30.09 8.73
N ASP A 47 19.51 -28.82 8.80
CA ASP A 47 20.01 -27.77 7.91
C ASP A 47 21.47 -27.41 8.22
N ASN A 48 21.85 -27.41 9.51
CA ASN A 48 23.23 -27.22 9.94
C ASN A 48 23.48 -27.83 11.33
N ILE A 49 24.71 -28.30 11.57
CA ILE A 49 25.15 -28.84 12.86
C ILE A 49 26.54 -28.29 13.18
N ILE A 50 26.64 -27.60 14.32
CA ILE A 50 27.91 -27.10 14.86
C ILE A 50 28.23 -27.94 16.10
N TRP A 51 29.24 -28.79 15.99
CA TRP A 51 29.69 -29.62 17.11
C TRP A 51 30.40 -28.78 18.16
N LEU A 52 29.98 -28.93 19.41
CA LEU A 52 30.55 -28.25 20.57
C LEU A 52 31.63 -29.11 21.27
N SER A 53 31.65 -30.41 20.98
CA SER A 53 32.69 -31.34 21.40
C SER A 53 33.92 -31.24 20.47
N GLY A 54 35.03 -30.71 20.97
CA GLY A 54 36.32 -30.59 20.26
C GLY A 54 37.30 -29.64 20.98
N ASN A 55 38.58 -30.02 21.06
CA ASN A 55 39.60 -29.47 21.99
C ASN A 55 39.53 -27.95 22.25
N LEU A 56 39.49 -27.10 21.22
CA LEU A 56 39.58 -25.64 21.42
C LEU A 56 38.24 -24.97 21.68
N LEU A 57 37.13 -25.55 21.20
CA LEU A 57 35.78 -24.96 21.31
C LEU A 57 35.12 -25.32 22.65
N SER A 58 35.42 -26.49 23.21
CA SER A 58 34.84 -26.95 24.47
C SER A 58 35.21 -26.05 25.66
N MET A 59 36.33 -25.33 25.60
CA MET A 59 36.76 -24.39 26.65
C MET A 59 36.00 -23.04 26.65
N SER A 60 35.18 -22.76 25.63
CA SER A 60 34.44 -21.49 25.50
C SER A 60 32.97 -21.59 25.87
N ILE A 61 32.52 -22.76 26.34
CA ILE A 61 31.12 -23.04 26.65
C ILE A 61 30.91 -22.89 28.15
N GLU A 62 29.87 -22.15 28.53
CA GLU A 62 29.42 -22.05 29.92
C GLU A 62 28.51 -23.23 30.25
N HIS A 63 29.05 -24.23 30.96
CA HIS A 63 28.33 -25.48 31.25
C HIS A 63 27.25 -25.30 32.32
N SER A 64 27.36 -24.25 33.14
CA SER A 64 26.34 -23.86 34.12
C SER A 64 25.28 -22.90 33.56
N ALA A 65 25.30 -22.58 32.27
CA ALA A 65 24.32 -21.68 31.68
C ALA A 65 22.90 -22.27 31.73
N SER A 66 21.96 -21.48 32.22
CA SER A 66 20.53 -21.78 32.32
C SER A 66 19.70 -20.95 31.33
N GLY A 67 18.38 -21.15 31.31
CA GLY A 67 17.48 -20.43 30.41
C GLY A 67 17.64 -18.90 30.50
N GLY A 68 17.95 -18.25 29.38
CA GLY A 68 18.21 -16.80 29.28
C GLY A 68 19.69 -16.41 29.34
N GLU A 69 20.58 -17.28 29.81
CA GLU A 69 22.00 -17.01 29.95
C GLU A 69 22.78 -17.24 28.63
N VAL A 70 24.00 -16.69 28.56
CA VAL A 70 24.89 -16.88 27.41
C VAL A 70 25.59 -18.23 27.55
N LEU A 71 25.33 -19.13 26.61
CA LEU A 71 26.01 -20.42 26.51
C LEU A 71 27.42 -20.28 25.92
N LEU A 72 27.54 -19.48 24.84
CA LEU A 72 28.76 -19.37 24.05
C LEU A 72 28.87 -17.98 23.44
N ARG A 73 30.05 -17.37 23.55
CA ARG A 73 30.40 -16.11 22.89
C ARG A 73 31.41 -16.37 21.78
N ALA A 74 30.99 -16.24 20.53
CA ALA A 74 31.88 -16.29 19.37
C ALA A 74 32.38 -14.88 19.05
N ARG A 75 33.67 -14.65 19.34
CA ARG A 75 34.31 -13.36 19.08
C ARG A 75 34.57 -13.19 17.59
N ARG A 76 34.39 -11.96 17.09
CA ARG A 76 34.78 -11.63 15.71
C ARG A 76 36.30 -11.59 15.60
N ILE A 77 36.88 -12.61 14.99
CA ILE A 77 38.33 -12.74 14.75
C ILE A 77 38.63 -12.47 13.28
N SER A 78 39.77 -11.84 13.00
CA SER A 78 40.33 -11.75 11.66
C SER A 78 41.53 -12.68 11.55
N LEU A 79 41.64 -13.41 10.46
CA LEU A 79 42.82 -14.21 10.14
C LEU A 79 43.79 -13.36 9.34
N ASP A 80 45.07 -13.49 9.66
CA ASP A 80 46.15 -12.84 8.92
C ASP A 80 46.46 -13.68 7.67
N ASP A 81 46.81 -13.04 6.56
CA ASP A 81 47.22 -13.74 5.34
C ASP A 81 48.57 -14.46 5.55
N ALA A 82 48.72 -15.61 4.91
CA ALA A 82 49.98 -16.35 4.96
C ALA A 82 51.13 -15.52 4.37
N PRO A 83 52.35 -15.61 4.92
CA PRO A 83 53.48 -14.82 4.45
C PRO A 83 53.81 -15.15 2.99
N ALA A 84 53.87 -14.11 2.16
CA ALA A 84 54.06 -14.25 0.72
C ALA A 84 55.38 -14.95 0.39
N VAL A 85 55.34 -15.89 -0.56
CA VAL A 85 56.54 -16.62 -1.00
C VAL A 85 57.54 -15.65 -1.67
N PRO A 86 58.79 -15.59 -1.19
CA PRO A 86 59.85 -14.80 -1.80
C PRO A 86 60.04 -15.11 -3.29
N VAL A 87 60.36 -14.10 -4.10
CA VAL A 87 60.42 -14.23 -5.57
C VAL A 87 61.34 -15.37 -6.02
N GLY A 88 62.48 -15.57 -5.35
CA GLY A 88 63.43 -16.66 -5.66
C GLY A 88 62.96 -18.07 -5.28
N LEU A 89 61.89 -18.20 -4.50
CA LEU A 89 61.29 -19.49 -4.08
C LEU A 89 60.01 -19.83 -4.87
N ARG A 90 59.51 -18.92 -5.70
CA ARG A 90 58.30 -19.14 -6.50
C ARG A 90 58.54 -20.27 -7.51
N GLY A 91 57.67 -21.28 -7.49
CA GLY A 91 57.78 -22.48 -8.32
C GLY A 91 58.57 -23.63 -7.70
N TRP A 92 59.28 -23.40 -6.58
CA TRP A 92 60.06 -24.42 -5.87
C TRP A 92 59.40 -24.91 -4.57
N VAL A 93 58.47 -24.13 -4.00
CA VAL A 93 57.70 -24.50 -2.80
C VAL A 93 56.52 -25.39 -3.19
N LEU A 94 56.41 -26.55 -2.54
CA LEU A 94 55.34 -27.53 -2.68
C LEU A 94 54.39 -27.45 -1.48
N GLY A 95 53.11 -27.67 -1.74
CA GLY A 95 52.03 -27.59 -0.73
C GLY A 95 51.23 -26.30 -0.81
N ASN A 96 50.11 -26.27 -0.08
CA ASN A 96 49.26 -25.08 -0.02
C ASN A 96 49.77 -24.14 1.09
N ILE A 97 50.35 -23.02 0.70
CA ILE A 97 50.91 -22.03 1.64
C ILE A 97 49.83 -21.44 2.57
N ALA A 98 48.56 -21.44 2.14
CA ALA A 98 47.44 -20.97 2.95
C ALA A 98 46.89 -22.04 3.92
N ASP A 99 47.38 -23.28 3.86
CA ASP A 99 46.98 -24.36 4.76
C ASP A 99 47.96 -24.46 5.93
N SER A 100 47.62 -23.84 7.05
CA SER A 100 48.45 -23.86 8.27
C SER A 100 48.65 -25.25 8.85
N ALA A 101 47.82 -26.25 8.52
CA ALA A 101 47.96 -27.62 9.04
C ALA A 101 49.03 -28.42 8.30
N SER A 102 49.38 -28.03 7.07
CA SER A 102 50.31 -28.76 6.20
C SER A 102 51.59 -27.95 6.00
N THR A 103 52.71 -28.43 6.55
CA THR A 103 53.99 -27.73 6.43
C THR A 103 54.47 -27.76 4.97
N PRO A 104 54.74 -26.60 4.34
CA PRO A 104 55.27 -26.53 2.98
C PRO A 104 56.64 -27.20 2.88
N THR A 105 56.91 -27.85 1.75
CA THR A 105 58.19 -28.52 1.47
C THR A 105 58.86 -27.92 0.25
N LEU A 106 60.15 -28.17 0.08
CA LEU A 106 60.92 -27.71 -1.06
C LEU A 106 61.03 -28.83 -2.10
N SER A 107 60.99 -28.49 -3.39
CA SER A 107 61.21 -29.45 -4.49
C SER A 107 62.64 -29.99 -4.51
N GLU A 108 62.80 -31.28 -4.81
CA GLU A 108 64.09 -31.97 -4.90
C GLU A 108 65.01 -31.41 -5.99
N GLU A 109 64.47 -30.70 -6.99
CA GLU A 109 65.21 -30.09 -8.10
C GLU A 109 65.77 -28.68 -7.79
N SER A 110 65.49 -28.16 -6.59
CA SER A 110 65.93 -26.82 -6.20
C SER A 110 67.42 -26.80 -5.80
N SER A 111 68.16 -25.76 -6.22
CA SER A 111 69.56 -25.58 -5.83
C SER A 111 69.84 -24.14 -5.43
N GLY A 112 70.55 -23.94 -4.31
CA GLY A 112 71.00 -22.63 -3.84
C GLY A 112 69.93 -21.78 -3.14
N VAL A 113 68.75 -22.33 -2.84
CA VAL A 113 67.63 -21.60 -2.22
C VAL A 113 67.31 -22.02 -0.78
N ASP A 114 68.00 -23.03 -0.23
CA ASP A 114 67.73 -23.63 1.08
C ASP A 114 67.73 -22.62 2.24
N ALA A 115 68.73 -21.73 2.27
CA ALA A 115 68.83 -20.71 3.32
C ALA A 115 67.68 -19.68 3.25
N THR A 116 67.19 -19.38 2.05
CA THR A 116 66.05 -18.48 1.86
C THR A 116 64.75 -19.18 2.25
N PHE A 117 64.63 -20.47 1.92
CA PHE A 117 63.50 -21.32 2.28
C PHE A 117 63.37 -21.48 3.79
N GLU A 118 64.45 -21.82 4.51
CA GLU A 118 64.42 -21.99 5.97
C GLU A 118 64.02 -20.70 6.71
N ARG A 119 64.50 -19.54 6.25
CA ARG A 119 64.12 -18.25 6.84
C ARG A 119 62.64 -17.94 6.64
N TRP A 120 62.12 -18.15 5.44
CA TRP A 120 60.69 -17.97 5.16
C TRP A 120 59.83 -19.02 5.88
N LEU A 121 60.29 -20.27 5.96
CA LEU A 121 59.59 -21.35 6.65
C LEU A 121 59.47 -21.08 8.16
N ALA A 122 60.46 -20.43 8.77
CA ALA A 122 60.37 -19.98 10.16
C ALA A 122 59.25 -18.94 10.36
N GLU A 123 59.16 -17.95 9.46
CA GLU A 123 58.08 -16.94 9.46
C GLU A 123 56.71 -17.61 9.22
N TRP A 124 56.64 -18.53 8.26
CA TRP A 124 55.43 -19.32 7.97
C TRP A 124 55.00 -20.17 9.16
N ARG A 125 55.92 -20.84 9.86
CA ARG A 125 55.60 -21.65 11.06
C ARG A 125 55.04 -20.79 12.20
N MET A 126 55.53 -19.57 12.37
CA MET A 126 54.98 -18.62 13.35
C MET A 126 53.54 -18.23 13.00
N TRP A 127 53.29 -17.88 11.74
CA TRP A 127 51.95 -17.61 11.23
C TRP A 127 51.04 -18.85 11.39
N ALA A 128 51.50 -20.03 10.97
CA ALA A 128 50.73 -21.26 11.00
C ALA A 128 50.30 -21.64 12.41
N LYS A 129 51.16 -21.42 13.42
CA LYS A 129 50.79 -21.63 14.83
C LYS A 129 49.65 -20.69 15.26
N LEU A 130 49.76 -19.39 14.98
CA LEU A 130 48.72 -18.42 15.32
C LEU A 130 47.41 -18.69 14.56
N ASP A 131 47.51 -19.08 13.29
CA ASP A 131 46.37 -19.45 12.47
C ASP A 131 45.68 -20.71 12.98
N GLN A 132 46.42 -21.77 13.33
CA GLN A 132 45.84 -22.99 13.93
C GLN A 132 45.14 -22.71 15.26
N GLU A 133 45.66 -21.77 16.06
CA GLU A 133 45.03 -21.33 17.32
C GLU A 133 43.74 -20.53 17.07
N ARG A 134 43.70 -19.65 16.06
CA ARG A 134 42.58 -18.73 15.79
C ARG A 134 41.50 -19.29 14.85
N ARG A 135 41.88 -20.14 13.90
CA ARG A 135 41.01 -20.65 12.82
C ARG A 135 39.76 -21.37 13.33
N PRO A 136 39.80 -22.19 14.40
CA PRO A 136 38.58 -22.82 14.93
C PRO A 136 37.54 -21.80 15.41
N PHE A 137 37.98 -20.72 16.06
CA PHE A 137 37.08 -19.66 16.53
C PHE A 137 36.55 -18.82 15.37
N TRP A 138 37.37 -18.57 14.35
CA TRP A 138 36.93 -17.90 13.12
C TRP A 138 35.86 -18.74 12.38
N LEU A 139 36.07 -20.05 12.24
CA LEU A 139 35.10 -20.97 11.64
C LEU A 139 33.78 -21.00 12.44
N LEU A 140 33.87 -21.08 13.78
CA LEU A 140 32.69 -20.99 14.65
C LEU A 140 31.91 -19.70 14.39
N TYR A 141 32.59 -18.55 14.34
CA TYR A 141 31.93 -17.27 14.06
C TYR A 141 31.25 -17.28 12.67
N GLN A 142 31.91 -17.82 11.64
CA GLN A 142 31.33 -17.93 10.31
C GLN A 142 30.09 -18.83 10.26
N ASP A 143 30.12 -19.97 10.94
CA ASP A 143 28.99 -20.90 10.94
C ASP A 143 27.83 -20.34 11.76
N LEU A 144 28.09 -19.70 12.90
CA LEU A 144 27.06 -18.97 13.64
C LEU A 144 26.49 -17.79 12.85
N GLN A 145 27.30 -17.12 12.04
CA GLN A 145 26.82 -16.05 11.16
C GLN A 145 25.85 -16.58 10.10
N LYS A 146 26.10 -17.76 9.53
CA LYS A 146 25.15 -18.44 8.61
C LYS A 146 23.88 -18.85 9.35
N VAL A 147 24.00 -19.44 10.53
CA VAL A 147 22.86 -19.81 11.37
C VAL A 147 22.01 -18.59 11.71
N PHE A 148 22.63 -17.48 12.09
CA PHE A 148 21.95 -16.20 12.36
C PHE A 148 21.21 -15.68 11.13
N GLN A 149 21.79 -15.81 9.93
CA GLN A 149 21.15 -15.43 8.67
C GLN A 149 19.97 -16.33 8.27
N GLU A 150 20.01 -17.63 8.59
CA GLU A 150 18.91 -18.55 8.35
C GLU A 150 17.75 -18.34 9.34
N LEU A 151 18.06 -18.21 10.64
CA LEU A 151 17.09 -17.76 11.65
C LEU A 151 16.52 -16.39 11.29
N THR A 152 17.36 -15.56 10.66
CA THR A 152 17.17 -14.33 9.85
C THR A 152 16.03 -14.32 8.82
N SER A 153 16.05 -15.36 8.00
CA SER A 153 15.31 -15.39 6.74
C SER A 153 14.01 -16.19 6.87
N ARG A 154 13.98 -17.21 7.74
CA ARG A 154 12.86 -18.16 7.89
C ARG A 154 12.50 -18.45 9.36
N PRO A 155 12.24 -17.42 10.20
CA PRO A 155 12.06 -17.59 11.65
C PRO A 155 10.91 -18.53 12.05
N GLU A 156 9.90 -18.67 11.19
CA GLU A 156 8.75 -19.57 11.35
C GLU A 156 9.02 -21.02 10.92
N SER A 157 10.05 -21.28 10.12
CA SER A 157 10.32 -22.61 9.57
C SER A 157 11.49 -23.31 10.24
N VAL A 158 12.47 -22.55 10.75
CA VAL A 158 13.69 -23.10 11.37
C VAL A 158 13.86 -22.59 12.79
N GLU A 159 14.50 -23.41 13.61
CA GLU A 159 14.88 -23.10 14.98
C GLU A 159 16.30 -23.60 15.24
N LEU A 160 16.95 -22.98 16.22
CA LEU A 160 18.21 -23.45 16.76
C LEU A 160 17.97 -24.12 18.10
N VAL A 161 18.55 -25.28 18.28
CA VAL A 161 18.53 -26.01 19.55
C VAL A 161 19.94 -26.39 19.97
N LEU A 162 20.21 -26.31 21.27
CA LEU A 162 21.32 -27.02 21.90
C LEU A 162 20.89 -28.46 22.11
N ALA A 163 21.59 -29.40 21.49
CA ALA A 163 21.27 -30.81 21.52
C ALA A 163 22.39 -31.62 22.19
N SER A 164 22.02 -32.69 22.89
CA SER A 164 22.93 -33.60 23.60
C SER A 164 22.38 -35.03 23.65
N GLY A 165 23.22 -36.00 23.97
CA GLY A 165 22.87 -37.42 23.93
C GLY A 165 22.74 -37.93 22.50
N LEU A 166 23.84 -37.95 21.75
CA LEU A 166 23.90 -38.54 20.42
C LEU A 166 23.71 -40.06 20.51
N LEU A 167 22.55 -40.53 20.07
CA LEU A 167 22.20 -41.94 19.91
C LEU A 167 22.59 -42.39 18.50
N GLU A 168 23.46 -43.40 18.42
CA GLU A 168 23.90 -44.04 17.19
C GLU A 168 23.50 -45.51 17.22
N LEU A 169 22.55 -45.89 16.35
CA LEU A 169 22.10 -47.26 16.18
C LEU A 169 22.17 -47.63 14.69
N SER A 170 22.87 -48.72 14.39
CA SER A 170 22.91 -49.27 13.04
C SER A 170 21.56 -49.88 12.64
N ALA A 171 21.34 -50.01 11.32
CA ALA A 171 20.15 -50.65 10.76
C ALA A 171 19.93 -52.09 11.29
N ASN A 172 21.01 -52.80 11.61
CA ASN A 172 20.91 -54.14 12.20
C ASN A 172 20.32 -54.14 13.61
N ALA A 173 20.43 -53.03 14.34
CA ALA A 173 19.93 -52.90 15.71
C ALA A 173 18.49 -52.38 15.75
N ALA A 174 18.15 -51.39 14.93
CA ALA A 174 16.87 -50.68 15.00
C ALA A 174 15.94 -50.91 13.80
N GLY A 175 16.39 -51.65 12.78
CA GLY A 175 15.71 -51.78 11.49
C GLY A 175 16.02 -50.65 10.50
N GLU A 176 16.58 -49.54 10.99
CA GLU A 176 17.06 -48.40 10.20
C GLU A 176 18.26 -47.72 10.88
N ASP A 177 19.06 -46.97 10.13
CA ASP A 177 20.18 -46.22 10.70
C ASP A 177 19.66 -44.97 11.44
N ILE A 178 19.87 -44.97 12.75
CA ILE A 178 19.51 -43.86 13.65
C ILE A 178 20.78 -43.19 14.11
N ARG A 179 20.84 -41.88 13.88
CA ARG A 179 21.90 -41.00 14.35
C ARG A 179 21.26 -39.68 14.69
N THR A 180 20.87 -39.48 15.94
CA THR A 180 20.17 -38.27 16.40
C THR A 180 20.44 -38.00 17.87
N HIS A 181 20.35 -36.73 18.27
CA HIS A 181 20.33 -36.35 19.68
C HIS A 181 18.97 -36.66 20.31
N ILE A 182 18.96 -37.04 21.58
CA ILE A 182 17.73 -37.36 22.34
C ILE A 182 17.34 -36.26 23.31
N ILE A 183 18.25 -35.34 23.67
CA ILE A 183 17.96 -34.20 24.53
C ILE A 183 18.13 -32.92 23.71
N SER A 184 17.20 -31.98 23.87
CA SER A 184 17.28 -30.66 23.24
C SER A 184 16.86 -29.54 24.19
N GLN A 185 17.37 -28.34 23.97
CA GLN A 185 16.92 -27.10 24.61
C GLN A 185 16.95 -25.98 23.57
N SER A 186 15.94 -25.12 23.57
CA SER A 186 15.85 -24.01 22.61
C SER A 186 16.99 -23.01 22.82
N ALA A 187 17.61 -22.57 21.72
CA ALA A 187 18.68 -21.58 21.74
C ALA A 187 18.44 -20.48 20.68
N THR A 188 19.02 -19.31 20.92
CA THR A 188 18.97 -18.15 20.03
C THR A 188 20.38 -17.66 19.75
N VAL A 189 20.56 -16.96 18.62
CA VAL A 189 21.81 -16.28 18.30
C VAL A 189 21.52 -14.79 18.21
N GLU A 190 22.25 -14.02 19.00
CA GLU A 190 22.16 -12.56 19.05
C GLU A 190 23.49 -11.96 18.62
N ARG A 191 23.43 -10.76 18.03
CA ARG A 191 24.64 -9.98 17.74
C ARG A 191 24.76 -8.88 18.77
N ASP A 192 25.90 -8.83 19.44
CA ASP A 192 26.25 -7.69 20.29
C ASP A 192 26.56 -6.47 19.40
N GLU A 193 25.78 -5.40 19.52
CA GLU A 193 25.91 -4.19 18.69
C GLU A 193 27.25 -3.47 18.92
N SER A 194 27.82 -3.60 20.12
CA SER A 194 29.05 -2.88 20.49
C SER A 194 30.31 -3.56 19.95
N SER A 195 30.39 -4.89 20.05
CA SER A 195 31.57 -5.66 19.65
C SER A 195 31.43 -6.34 18.28
N GLY A 196 30.20 -6.55 17.81
CA GLY A 196 29.91 -7.38 16.65
C GLY A 196 30.05 -8.88 16.89
N ASP A 197 30.25 -9.30 18.14
CA ASP A 197 30.31 -10.70 18.54
C ASP A 197 28.94 -11.38 18.40
N LEU A 198 28.96 -12.70 18.19
CA LEU A 198 27.75 -13.52 18.18
C LEU A 198 27.62 -14.24 19.52
N LEU A 199 26.48 -14.05 20.17
CA LEU A 199 26.13 -14.63 21.46
C LEU A 199 25.09 -15.72 21.23
N VAL A 200 25.42 -16.95 21.59
CA VAL A 200 24.43 -18.03 21.66
C VAL A 200 23.84 -18.02 23.06
N ARG A 201 22.53 -17.83 23.17
CA ARG A 201 21.80 -17.85 24.44
C ARG A 201 20.82 -19.01 24.46
N LEU A 202 20.61 -19.58 25.65
CA LEU A 202 19.46 -20.46 25.85
C LEU A 202 18.20 -19.61 25.93
N SER A 203 17.11 -20.04 25.30
CA SER A 203 15.87 -19.28 25.30
C SER A 203 15.38 -19.07 26.74
N PRO A 204 14.86 -17.87 27.10
CA PRO A 204 14.24 -17.65 28.40
C PRO A 204 13.11 -18.66 28.65
N ASP A 205 12.98 -19.13 29.88
CA ASP A 205 11.97 -20.12 30.31
C ASP A 205 12.04 -21.48 29.58
N SER A 206 13.11 -21.74 28.82
CA SER A 206 13.36 -23.06 28.23
C SER A 206 14.15 -23.94 29.19
N ALA A 207 13.71 -25.18 29.36
CA ALA A 207 14.40 -26.23 30.08
C ALA A 207 14.81 -27.36 29.11
N PRO A 208 15.79 -28.21 29.47
CA PRO A 208 16.12 -29.39 28.68
C PRO A 208 14.91 -30.32 28.52
N ARG A 209 14.70 -30.82 27.30
CA ARG A 209 13.61 -31.71 26.93
C ARG A 209 14.13 -33.01 26.35
N LEU A 210 13.43 -34.09 26.63
CA LEU A 210 13.67 -35.43 26.12
C LEU A 210 12.78 -35.66 24.88
N GLU A 211 13.40 -35.97 23.75
CA GLU A 211 12.73 -36.18 22.46
C GLU A 211 12.52 -37.68 22.13
N ASP A 212 12.73 -38.57 23.09
CA ASP A 212 12.75 -40.02 22.89
C ASP A 212 11.45 -40.58 22.31
N THR A 213 10.31 -40.19 22.86
CA THR A 213 8.97 -40.63 22.41
C THR A 213 8.72 -40.13 20.99
N GLN A 214 9.16 -38.92 20.66
CA GLN A 214 8.96 -38.33 19.33
C GLN A 214 9.83 -39.04 18.28
N LEU A 215 11.08 -39.34 18.64
CA LEU A 215 12.04 -39.94 17.74
C LEU A 215 11.84 -41.45 17.61
N LEU A 216 11.59 -42.18 18.68
CA LEU A 216 11.74 -43.63 18.71
C LEU A 216 10.43 -44.42 18.76
N THR A 217 9.27 -43.76 18.92
CA THR A 217 7.97 -44.46 18.90
C THR A 217 7.80 -45.25 17.59
N GLY A 218 7.33 -46.49 17.74
CA GLY A 218 7.14 -47.44 16.63
C GLY A 218 8.36 -48.33 16.36
N LEU A 219 9.48 -48.10 17.04
CA LEU A 219 10.65 -48.99 16.97
C LEU A 219 10.61 -50.02 18.10
N HIS A 220 10.92 -51.28 17.80
CA HIS A 220 10.92 -52.38 18.79
C HIS A 220 11.97 -52.23 19.90
N ILE A 221 12.94 -51.35 19.68
CA ILE A 221 14.03 -51.07 20.61
C ILE A 221 13.64 -50.11 21.74
N PHE A 222 12.47 -49.46 21.66
CA PHE A 222 12.08 -48.38 22.56
C PHE A 222 10.86 -48.76 23.41
N ASP A 223 10.98 -48.54 24.72
CA ASP A 223 9.90 -48.62 25.69
C ASP A 223 9.60 -47.23 26.26
N GLY A 224 8.46 -46.67 25.85
CA GLY A 224 8.04 -45.33 26.26
C GLY A 224 7.39 -45.25 27.65
N THR A 225 7.15 -46.37 28.34
CA THR A 225 6.40 -46.39 29.61
C THR A 225 7.03 -45.53 30.72
N GLY A 226 8.36 -45.40 30.72
CA GLY A 226 9.11 -44.59 31.67
C GLY A 226 9.44 -43.15 31.25
N SER A 227 9.12 -42.77 30.00
CA SER A 227 9.58 -41.50 29.40
C SER A 227 9.10 -40.27 30.19
N ARG A 228 7.86 -40.26 30.70
CA ARG A 228 7.33 -39.14 31.51
C ARG A 228 8.14 -38.89 32.79
N SER A 229 8.47 -39.95 33.53
CA SER A 229 9.27 -39.84 34.76
C SER A 229 10.70 -39.39 34.47
N LEU A 230 11.27 -39.79 33.33
CA LEU A 230 12.58 -39.34 32.87
C LEU A 230 12.56 -37.88 32.41
N GLN A 231 11.49 -37.46 31.73
CA GLN A 231 11.28 -36.06 31.36
C GLN A 231 11.17 -35.16 32.60
N GLU A 232 10.50 -35.63 33.66
CA GLU A 232 10.39 -34.91 34.93
C GLU A 232 11.74 -34.81 35.66
N SER A 233 12.57 -35.86 35.68
CA SER A 233 13.91 -35.80 36.28
C SER A 233 14.91 -34.97 35.49
N LEU A 234 14.69 -34.80 34.18
CA LEU A 234 15.51 -33.95 33.33
C LEU A 234 15.37 -32.45 33.66
N ILE A 235 14.25 -32.04 34.29
CA ILE A 235 14.01 -30.64 34.71
C ILE A 235 15.04 -30.19 35.73
N ASP A 236 15.59 -31.10 36.54
CA ASP A 236 16.61 -30.80 37.55
C ASP A 236 17.99 -30.46 36.94
N TYR A 237 18.16 -30.65 35.63
CA TYR A 237 19.40 -30.34 34.92
C TYR A 237 19.36 -28.91 34.35
N THR A 238 20.48 -28.19 34.49
CA THR A 238 20.58 -26.79 34.06
C THR A 238 20.51 -26.64 32.53
N SER A 239 21.18 -27.52 31.80
CA SER A 239 21.23 -27.53 30.34
C SER A 239 21.62 -28.91 29.78
N PRO A 240 21.45 -29.18 28.48
CA PRO A 240 21.95 -30.38 27.81
C PRO A 240 23.48 -30.56 27.87
N VAL A 241 24.24 -29.51 28.22
CA VAL A 241 25.71 -29.54 28.35
C VAL A 241 26.17 -29.65 29.81
N ALA A 242 25.25 -29.85 30.76
CA ALA A 242 25.63 -30.02 32.16
C ALA A 242 26.62 -31.19 32.35
N ASP A 243 27.61 -31.03 33.23
CA ASP A 243 28.68 -32.01 33.43
C ASP A 243 28.17 -33.40 33.83
N ASN A 244 27.03 -33.46 34.53
CA ASN A 244 26.41 -34.69 35.00
C ASN A 244 25.40 -35.30 34.01
N ILE A 245 25.23 -34.75 32.80
CA ILE A 245 24.23 -35.21 31.83
C ILE A 245 24.43 -36.68 31.44
N VAL A 246 25.66 -37.19 31.49
CA VAL A 246 25.97 -38.61 31.20
C VAL A 246 25.27 -39.56 32.17
N VAL A 247 25.05 -39.14 33.42
CA VAL A 247 24.33 -39.92 34.43
C VAL A 247 22.89 -40.12 34.00
N PHE A 248 22.24 -39.05 33.54
CA PHE A 248 20.90 -39.11 32.95
C PHE A 248 20.86 -40.01 31.72
N LEU A 249 21.82 -39.89 30.80
CA LEU A 249 21.87 -40.73 29.59
C LEU A 249 21.99 -42.24 29.92
N LYS A 250 22.73 -42.59 30.97
CA LYS A 250 22.85 -43.97 31.46
C LYS A 250 21.53 -44.48 32.04
N GLU A 251 20.85 -43.67 32.85
CA GLU A 251 19.53 -44.02 33.41
C GLU A 251 18.49 -44.19 32.30
N TRP A 252 18.44 -43.22 31.37
CA TRP A 252 17.54 -43.25 30.22
C TRP A 252 17.77 -44.50 29.37
N ALA A 253 19.01 -44.79 28.97
CA ALA A 253 19.31 -45.96 28.13
C ALA A 253 18.91 -47.28 28.79
N ALA A 254 19.05 -47.40 30.12
CA ALA A 254 18.67 -48.60 30.86
C ALA A 254 17.15 -48.80 31.00
N ARG A 255 16.38 -47.71 31.01
CA ARG A 255 14.92 -47.74 31.22
C ARG A 255 14.12 -47.69 29.92
N ALA A 256 14.60 -46.95 28.93
CA ALA A 256 13.86 -46.66 27.70
C ALA A 256 14.25 -47.55 26.53
N LEU A 257 15.39 -48.24 26.57
CA LEU A 257 15.83 -49.12 25.50
C LEU A 257 15.76 -50.60 25.91
N THR A 258 15.17 -51.43 25.05
CA THR A 258 15.11 -52.89 25.26
C THR A 258 16.41 -53.61 24.92
N THR A 259 17.38 -52.86 24.37
CA THR A 259 18.67 -53.36 23.89
C THR A 259 19.82 -52.64 24.59
N THR A 260 20.89 -53.38 24.90
CA THR A 260 22.10 -52.79 25.49
C THR A 260 22.79 -51.83 24.52
N VAL A 261 22.98 -50.59 24.96
CA VAL A 261 23.71 -49.53 24.25
C VAL A 261 24.94 -49.13 25.05
N GLU A 262 26.07 -48.95 24.38
CA GLU A 262 27.31 -48.50 25.00
C GLU A 262 27.21 -47.00 25.29
N VAL A 263 27.06 -46.63 26.58
CA VAL A 263 27.03 -45.23 27.02
C VAL A 263 28.42 -44.78 27.46
N GLY A 264 29.02 -43.81 26.76
CA GLY A 264 30.39 -43.35 27.01
C GLY A 264 30.56 -41.83 26.96
N ASP A 265 31.67 -41.34 27.51
CA ASP A 265 31.94 -39.89 27.63
C ASP A 265 32.44 -39.26 26.32
N THR A 266 33.09 -40.05 25.47
CA THR A 266 33.64 -39.60 24.18
C THR A 266 33.08 -40.41 23.02
N ALA A 267 32.89 -39.76 21.87
CA ALA A 267 32.57 -40.42 20.61
C ALA A 267 33.74 -41.30 20.13
N SER A 268 33.86 -42.50 20.69
CA SER A 268 34.68 -43.56 20.12
C SER A 268 33.82 -44.36 19.16
N ALA A 269 34.37 -44.75 18.01
CA ALA A 269 33.63 -45.56 17.05
C ALA A 269 33.12 -46.85 17.73
N SER A 270 31.80 -46.92 17.93
CA SER A 270 31.16 -48.09 18.52
C SER A 270 31.50 -49.32 17.67
N ARG A 271 32.08 -50.35 18.29
CA ARG A 271 32.40 -51.61 17.62
C ARG A 271 31.14 -52.41 17.27
N THR A 272 30.03 -52.12 17.97
CA THR A 272 28.76 -52.83 17.89
C THR A 272 27.69 -52.06 17.10
N GLY A 273 27.99 -50.82 16.68
CA GLY A 273 27.02 -49.95 16.01
C GLY A 273 25.86 -49.55 16.92
N ARG A 274 26.12 -49.47 18.23
CA ARG A 274 25.16 -49.10 19.29
C ARG A 274 25.87 -48.24 20.34
N ALA A 275 25.80 -46.92 20.19
CA ALA A 275 26.41 -45.99 21.14
C ALA A 275 25.46 -44.87 21.54
N LEU A 276 25.65 -44.38 22.76
CA LEU A 276 25.06 -43.16 23.26
C LEU A 276 26.17 -42.32 23.91
N THR A 277 26.37 -41.10 23.42
CA THR A 277 27.41 -40.20 23.95
C THR A 277 26.85 -38.80 24.13
N PRO A 278 27.35 -37.98 25.06
CA PRO A 278 26.85 -36.61 25.24
C PRO A 278 26.93 -35.77 23.96
N ALA A 279 28.10 -35.76 23.31
CA ALA A 279 28.38 -35.14 22.01
C ALA A 279 27.53 -33.88 21.72
N PRO A 280 27.66 -32.81 22.53
CA PRO A 280 26.81 -31.64 22.41
C PRO A 280 27.00 -30.92 21.08
N ALA A 281 25.91 -30.39 20.52
CA ALA A 281 25.92 -29.67 19.26
C ALA A 281 24.84 -28.58 19.23
N LEU A 282 25.11 -27.50 18.50
CA LEU A 282 24.07 -26.58 18.07
C LEU A 282 23.49 -27.09 16.76
N VAL A 283 22.20 -27.38 16.75
CA VAL A 283 21.50 -27.96 15.59
C VAL A 283 20.50 -26.94 15.07
N LEU A 284 20.71 -26.48 13.84
CA LEU A 284 19.72 -25.72 13.09
C LEU A 284 18.81 -26.71 12.38
N ARG A 285 17.54 -26.76 12.79
CA ARG A 285 16.56 -27.72 12.29
C ARG A 285 15.25 -27.03 11.92
N LYS A 286 14.45 -27.71 11.11
CA LYS A 286 13.06 -27.28 10.87
C LYS A 286 12.28 -27.37 12.18
N ARG A 287 11.44 -26.37 12.45
CA ARG A 287 10.51 -26.41 13.57
C ARG A 287 9.62 -27.63 13.44
N GLY A 288 9.65 -28.49 14.44
CA GLY A 288 8.81 -29.69 14.46
C GLY A 288 7.33 -29.32 14.64
N ALA A 289 6.44 -30.17 14.16
CA ALA A 289 5.01 -30.04 14.44
C ALA A 289 4.65 -30.35 15.91
N PHE A 290 5.65 -30.59 16.76
CA PHE A 290 5.53 -31.03 18.15
C PHE A 290 4.92 -29.97 19.06
N ALA A 291 5.23 -28.69 18.85
CA ALA A 291 4.59 -27.62 19.61
C ALA A 291 3.05 -27.64 19.42
N LEU A 292 2.57 -28.01 18.24
CA LEU A 292 1.13 -28.17 17.98
C LEU A 292 0.58 -29.43 18.68
N VAL A 293 1.35 -30.51 18.72
CA VAL A 293 0.96 -31.73 19.45
C VAL A 293 0.82 -31.47 20.95
N GLU A 294 1.82 -30.83 21.56
CA GLU A 294 1.78 -30.42 22.98
C GLU A 294 0.59 -29.48 23.24
N TYR A 295 0.34 -28.54 22.32
CA TYR A 295 -0.81 -27.64 22.41
C TYR A 295 -2.15 -28.39 22.42
N TYR A 296 -2.34 -29.36 21.52
CA TYR A 296 -3.55 -30.19 21.53
C TYR A 296 -3.65 -31.06 22.78
N GLU A 297 -2.55 -31.60 23.30
CA GLU A 297 -2.54 -32.36 24.55
C GLU A 297 -2.95 -31.50 25.74
N ALA A 298 -2.47 -30.26 25.83
CA ALA A 298 -2.89 -29.30 26.84
C ALA A 298 -4.39 -28.97 26.73
N MET A 299 -4.90 -28.74 25.51
CA MET A 299 -6.34 -28.51 25.29
C MET A 299 -7.21 -29.72 25.67
N ILE A 300 -6.74 -30.94 25.39
CA ILE A 300 -7.43 -32.16 25.79
C ILE A 300 -7.46 -32.29 27.31
N ALA A 301 -6.33 -32.08 27.97
CA ALA A 301 -6.23 -32.15 29.42
C ALA A 301 -7.14 -31.10 30.09
N GLU A 302 -7.11 -29.86 29.60
CA GLU A 302 -7.99 -28.79 30.08
C GLU A 302 -9.48 -29.17 29.89
N ALA A 303 -9.82 -29.68 28.71
CA ALA A 303 -11.17 -30.16 28.44
C ALA A 303 -11.54 -31.45 29.20
N GLU A 304 -10.62 -32.13 29.88
CA GLU A 304 -10.91 -33.29 30.75
C GLU A 304 -11.20 -32.87 32.20
N HIS A 305 -10.81 -31.66 32.63
CA HIS A 305 -11.11 -31.16 33.97
C HIS A 305 -12.61 -30.93 34.16
N ASP A 306 -13.17 -31.45 35.25
CA ASP A 306 -14.57 -31.21 35.62
C ASP A 306 -14.77 -29.76 36.08
N GLY A 307 -15.80 -29.09 35.54
CA GLY A 307 -16.09 -27.68 35.81
C GLY A 307 -15.47 -26.67 34.84
N THR A 308 -14.66 -27.11 33.86
CA THR A 308 -14.19 -26.23 32.79
C THR A 308 -15.24 -26.11 31.68
N ALA A 309 -15.79 -24.90 31.52
CA ALA A 309 -16.70 -24.56 30.44
C ALA A 309 -16.01 -24.60 29.08
N ILE A 310 -16.67 -25.19 28.08
CA ILE A 310 -16.15 -25.24 26.70
C ILE A 310 -16.19 -23.83 26.08
N PRO A 311 -15.09 -23.35 25.47
CA PRO A 311 -15.10 -22.10 24.72
C PRO A 311 -16.03 -22.16 23.50
N LEU A 312 -16.80 -21.09 23.25
CA LEU A 312 -17.73 -21.00 22.12
C LEU A 312 -17.07 -21.34 20.78
N GLY A 313 -15.84 -20.86 20.56
CA GLY A 313 -15.09 -21.13 19.33
C GLY A 313 -14.83 -22.61 19.07
N LEU A 314 -14.66 -23.43 20.11
CA LEU A 314 -14.52 -24.89 19.97
C LEU A 314 -15.88 -25.57 19.82
N ALA A 315 -16.89 -25.10 20.56
CA ALA A 315 -18.25 -25.64 20.48
C ALA A 315 -18.82 -25.54 19.06
N GLN A 316 -18.60 -24.41 18.38
CA GLN A 316 -19.08 -24.16 17.01
C GLN A 316 -18.44 -25.05 15.94
N LEU A 317 -17.26 -25.62 16.22
CA LEU A 317 -16.61 -26.56 15.28
C LEU A 317 -17.29 -27.93 15.26
N VAL A 318 -18.03 -28.27 16.33
CA VAL A 318 -18.64 -29.60 16.49
C VAL A 318 -20.17 -29.57 16.48
N THR A 319 -20.77 -28.42 16.75
CA THR A 319 -22.22 -28.24 16.83
C THR A 319 -22.61 -26.86 16.28
N PRO A 320 -23.62 -26.75 15.39
CA PRO A 320 -24.14 -25.46 14.97
C PRO A 320 -24.85 -24.78 16.14
N ILE A 321 -24.58 -23.48 16.34
CA ILE A 321 -25.18 -22.65 17.39
C ILE A 321 -25.82 -21.45 16.69
N GLU A 322 -27.08 -21.14 17.01
CA GLU A 322 -27.79 -20.01 16.42
C GLU A 322 -27.24 -18.66 16.92
N PRO A 323 -27.35 -17.56 16.15
CA PRO A 323 -26.76 -16.27 16.51
C PRO A 323 -27.18 -15.74 17.88
N GLU A 324 -28.46 -15.90 18.25
CA GLU A 324 -29.00 -15.46 19.55
C GLU A 324 -28.33 -16.21 20.72
N ASP A 325 -28.16 -17.53 20.57
CA ASP A 325 -27.50 -18.38 21.57
C ASP A 325 -26.00 -18.08 21.68
N ARG A 326 -25.34 -17.67 20.59
CA ARG A 326 -23.93 -17.24 20.61
C ARG A 326 -23.76 -15.98 21.45
N ILE A 327 -24.64 -14.99 21.27
CA ILE A 327 -24.60 -13.74 22.03
C ILE A 327 -24.83 -14.04 23.52
N ALA A 328 -25.84 -14.85 23.84
CA ALA A 328 -26.11 -15.27 25.20
C ALA A 328 -24.93 -16.05 25.83
N TRP A 329 -24.26 -16.91 25.05
CA TRP A 329 -23.04 -17.60 25.49
C TRP A 329 -21.90 -16.63 25.79
N LEU A 330 -21.63 -15.68 24.90
CA LEU A 330 -20.60 -14.65 25.09
C LEU A 330 -20.92 -13.76 26.31
N GLU A 331 -22.19 -13.49 26.58
CA GLU A 331 -22.66 -12.81 27.80
C GLU A 331 -22.35 -13.60 29.06
N ARG A 332 -22.73 -14.89 29.11
CA ARG A 332 -22.46 -15.74 30.28
C ARG A 332 -20.98 -15.95 30.53
N THR A 333 -20.18 -16.06 29.47
CA THR A 333 -18.72 -16.27 29.55
C THR A 333 -17.92 -14.97 29.72
N GLY A 334 -18.59 -13.82 29.89
CA GLY A 334 -17.93 -12.53 30.17
C GLY A 334 -17.25 -11.87 28.96
N SER A 335 -17.56 -12.32 27.74
CA SER A 335 -17.08 -11.75 26.48
C SER A 335 -18.04 -10.73 25.86
N ALA A 336 -19.10 -10.33 26.56
CA ALA A 336 -20.19 -9.48 26.05
C ALA A 336 -19.99 -7.97 26.02
N ALA A 337 -18.76 -7.48 26.15
CA ALA A 337 -18.48 -6.06 25.87
C ALA A 337 -18.78 -5.66 24.40
N THR A 338 -19.18 -6.63 23.56
CA THR A 338 -19.29 -6.53 22.11
C THR A 338 -20.56 -5.84 21.62
N VAL A 339 -21.71 -5.98 22.30
CA VAL A 339 -23.03 -5.61 21.74
C VAL A 339 -23.42 -4.15 21.98
N ALA A 340 -23.06 -3.56 23.12
CA ALA A 340 -23.59 -2.24 23.52
C ALA A 340 -22.98 -1.01 22.81
N TYR A 341 -21.93 -1.18 21.98
CA TYR A 341 -21.16 -0.06 21.42
C TYR A 341 -20.98 -0.14 19.89
N ALA A 342 -21.97 -0.65 19.16
CA ALA A 342 -21.91 -0.76 17.71
C ALA A 342 -22.08 0.59 16.99
N GLU A 343 -22.67 1.58 17.64
CA GLU A 343 -23.16 2.78 16.95
C GLU A 343 -22.05 3.72 16.45
N ASP A 344 -20.83 3.64 16.99
CA ASP A 344 -19.77 4.56 16.60
C ASP A 344 -18.34 4.03 16.88
N PRO A 345 -17.76 3.21 15.97
CA PRO A 345 -16.45 2.63 16.19
C PRO A 345 -15.32 3.66 16.08
N LEU A 346 -14.38 3.64 17.04
CA LEU A 346 -13.22 4.53 17.04
C LEU A 346 -12.13 4.02 16.08
N PHE A 347 -12.18 4.50 14.84
CA PHE A 347 -11.19 4.19 13.81
C PHE A 347 -10.11 5.29 13.70
N PRO A 348 -8.81 4.95 13.87
CA PRO A 348 -7.72 5.91 13.67
C PRO A 348 -7.46 6.23 12.19
N LEU A 349 -7.90 5.37 11.27
CA LEU A 349 -7.67 5.53 9.84
C LEU A 349 -9.00 5.61 9.06
N PRO A 350 -9.05 6.30 7.90
CA PRO A 350 -10.28 6.46 7.12
C PRO A 350 -10.88 5.14 6.65
N ALA A 351 -12.12 4.84 7.08
CA ALA A 351 -12.87 3.67 6.62
C ALA A 351 -13.95 4.06 5.61
N ASN A 352 -14.16 3.23 4.59
CA ASN A 352 -15.36 3.31 3.75
C ASN A 352 -16.54 2.55 4.39
N ARG A 353 -17.71 2.59 3.76
CA ARG A 353 -18.92 1.95 4.28
C ARG A 353 -18.75 0.44 4.38
N GLU A 354 -18.18 -0.20 3.36
CA GLU A 354 -17.98 -1.66 3.35
C GLU A 354 -17.03 -2.12 4.47
N GLN A 355 -16.01 -1.33 4.80
CA GLN A 355 -15.13 -1.60 5.94
C GLN A 355 -15.83 -1.36 7.28
N GLY A 356 -16.77 -0.41 7.34
CA GLY A 356 -17.66 -0.21 8.49
C GLY A 356 -18.55 -1.42 8.74
N ASP A 357 -19.22 -1.95 7.70
CA ASP A 357 -20.12 -3.11 7.82
C ASP A 357 -19.42 -4.36 8.41
N ILE A 358 -18.09 -4.47 8.32
CA ILE A 358 -17.31 -5.59 8.90
C ILE A 358 -17.42 -5.60 10.42
N ILE A 359 -17.37 -4.44 11.09
CA ILE A 359 -17.45 -4.42 12.57
C ILE A 359 -18.86 -4.75 13.04
N GLU A 360 -19.89 -4.31 12.32
CA GLU A 360 -21.28 -4.65 12.60
C GLU A 360 -21.49 -6.17 12.51
N ARG A 361 -20.93 -6.81 11.49
CA ARG A 361 -20.96 -8.27 11.34
C ARG A 361 -20.18 -9.00 12.43
N LEU A 362 -19.02 -8.47 12.84
CA LEU A 362 -18.21 -9.08 13.91
C LEU A 362 -18.92 -9.04 15.27
N ILE A 363 -19.79 -8.05 15.50
CA ILE A 363 -20.54 -7.95 16.75
C ILE A 363 -21.64 -9.01 16.83
N GLY A 364 -22.26 -9.36 15.70
CA GLY A 364 -23.34 -10.36 15.63
C GLY A 364 -22.89 -11.78 15.32
N ASP A 365 -21.64 -11.98 14.89
CA ASP A 365 -21.12 -13.28 14.46
C ASP A 365 -19.82 -13.65 15.17
N SER A 366 -19.58 -14.95 15.33
CA SER A 366 -18.37 -15.50 15.96
C SER A 366 -17.16 -15.51 15.04
N GLY A 367 -17.35 -15.32 13.73
CA GLY A 367 -16.27 -15.23 12.77
C GLY A 367 -16.69 -14.51 11.49
N VAL A 368 -15.84 -13.60 11.01
CA VAL A 368 -16.05 -12.88 9.76
C VAL A 368 -14.84 -13.11 8.84
N VAL A 369 -15.09 -13.61 7.65
CA VAL A 369 -14.06 -13.78 6.62
C VAL A 369 -14.07 -12.58 5.68
N VAL A 370 -12.95 -11.87 5.60
CA VAL A 370 -12.80 -10.66 4.77
C VAL A 370 -11.89 -10.95 3.57
N GLU A 371 -12.51 -11.11 2.41
CA GLU A 371 -11.82 -11.27 1.13
C GLU A 371 -11.71 -9.95 0.36
N GLY A 372 -10.66 -9.82 -0.44
CA GLY A 372 -10.35 -8.56 -1.10
C GLY A 372 -9.09 -8.67 -1.96
N PRO A 373 -9.04 -8.05 -3.16
CA PRO A 373 -7.85 -7.99 -3.99
C PRO A 373 -6.63 -7.40 -3.25
N PRO A 374 -5.39 -7.69 -3.69
CA PRO A 374 -4.22 -7.05 -3.12
C PRO A 374 -4.31 -5.52 -3.25
N GLY A 375 -4.00 -4.81 -2.16
CA GLY A 375 -4.03 -3.34 -2.13
C GLY A 375 -5.35 -2.71 -1.67
N THR A 376 -6.43 -3.47 -1.44
CA THR A 376 -7.73 -2.92 -0.99
C THR A 376 -7.80 -2.61 0.50
N GLY A 377 -6.66 -2.31 1.14
CA GLY A 377 -6.63 -1.84 2.52
C GLY A 377 -6.91 -2.89 3.59
N LYS A 378 -6.72 -4.20 3.36
CA LYS A 378 -6.97 -5.23 4.40
C LYS A 378 -6.23 -4.96 5.72
N THR A 379 -4.94 -4.67 5.67
CA THR A 379 -4.16 -4.34 6.87
C THR A 379 -4.65 -3.05 7.55
N HIS A 380 -5.18 -2.10 6.76
CA HIS A 380 -5.80 -0.89 7.28
C HIS A 380 -7.11 -1.24 8.02
N THR A 381 -7.95 -2.08 7.44
CA THR A 381 -9.17 -2.59 8.09
C THR A 381 -8.84 -3.29 9.41
N ILE A 382 -7.80 -4.13 9.44
CA ILE A 382 -7.37 -4.81 10.67
C ILE A 382 -6.93 -3.80 11.73
N ALA A 383 -6.15 -2.77 11.39
CA ALA A 383 -5.73 -1.74 12.33
C ALA A 383 -6.93 -0.98 12.94
N ASN A 384 -7.91 -0.63 12.10
CA ASN A 384 -9.16 -0.01 12.54
C ASN A 384 -9.95 -0.92 13.47
N LEU A 385 -10.07 -2.20 13.13
CA LEU A 385 -10.80 -3.16 13.94
C LEU A 385 -10.13 -3.38 15.30
N VAL A 386 -8.82 -3.61 15.32
CA VAL A 386 -8.04 -3.75 16.57
C VAL A 386 -8.26 -2.52 17.46
N SER A 387 -8.16 -1.31 16.89
CA SER A 387 -8.33 -0.06 17.64
C SER A 387 -9.74 0.08 18.23
N ALA A 388 -10.77 -0.25 17.45
CA ALA A 388 -12.15 -0.19 17.90
C ALA A 388 -12.48 -1.23 18.99
N LEU A 389 -11.93 -2.44 18.91
CA LEU A 389 -12.11 -3.48 19.93
C LEU A 389 -11.34 -3.14 21.22
N LEU A 390 -10.10 -2.63 21.10
CA LEU A 390 -9.32 -2.16 22.24
C LEU A 390 -9.99 -0.98 22.96
N ALA A 391 -10.59 -0.04 22.22
CA ALA A 391 -11.35 1.07 22.79
C ALA A 391 -12.55 0.61 23.64
N LYS A 392 -13.09 -0.57 23.35
CA LYS A 392 -14.15 -1.23 24.14
C LYS A 392 -13.60 -2.04 25.32
N GLY A 393 -12.30 -1.96 25.60
CA GLY A 393 -11.63 -2.69 26.68
C GLY A 393 -11.38 -4.18 26.36
N GLN A 394 -11.51 -4.60 25.10
CA GLN A 394 -11.29 -5.99 24.73
C GLN A 394 -9.81 -6.34 24.60
N ARG A 395 -9.47 -7.61 24.80
CA ARG A 395 -8.14 -8.15 24.55
C ARG A 395 -8.11 -8.76 23.16
N VAL A 396 -7.24 -8.26 22.29
CA VAL A 396 -7.18 -8.69 20.89
C VAL A 396 -5.87 -9.44 20.63
N LEU A 397 -5.97 -10.68 20.16
CA LEU A 397 -4.83 -11.43 19.63
C LEU A 397 -4.85 -11.34 18.10
N VAL A 398 -3.74 -10.89 17.51
CA VAL A 398 -3.55 -10.89 16.06
C VAL A 398 -2.51 -11.93 15.69
N THR A 399 -2.87 -12.83 14.78
CA THR A 399 -1.97 -13.87 14.26
C THR A 399 -1.77 -13.70 12.75
N SER A 400 -0.62 -14.10 12.24
CA SER A 400 -0.33 -14.15 10.81
C SER A 400 0.68 -15.25 10.53
N GLU A 401 0.61 -15.85 9.34
CA GLU A 401 1.61 -16.81 8.86
C GLU A 401 2.99 -16.15 8.73
N LYS A 402 3.05 -14.87 8.35
CA LYS A 402 4.30 -14.14 8.10
C LYS A 402 4.47 -13.00 9.10
N SER A 403 5.59 -13.01 9.83
CA SER A 403 5.97 -11.96 10.79
C SER A 403 5.99 -10.55 10.19
N GLN A 404 6.36 -10.41 8.91
CA GLN A 404 6.34 -9.13 8.20
C GLN A 404 4.95 -8.47 8.18
N ALA A 405 3.87 -9.26 8.03
CA ALA A 405 2.52 -8.71 8.00
C ALA A 405 2.11 -8.10 9.35
N LEU A 406 2.56 -8.70 10.46
CA LEU A 406 2.35 -8.18 11.80
C LEU A 406 3.13 -6.88 12.03
N ARG A 407 4.35 -6.76 11.49
CA ARG A 407 5.12 -5.50 11.55
C ARG A 407 4.44 -4.36 10.78
N VAL A 408 3.99 -4.63 9.56
CA VAL A 408 3.23 -3.64 8.75
C VAL A 408 1.93 -3.24 9.43
N LEU A 409 1.27 -4.17 10.12
CA LEU A 409 0.10 -3.85 10.95
C LEU A 409 0.47 -2.96 12.13
N ARG A 410 1.52 -3.30 12.88
CA ARG A 410 2.01 -2.52 14.03
C ARG A 410 2.31 -1.08 13.62
N ASP A 411 2.94 -0.88 12.46
CA ASP A 411 3.27 0.46 11.96
C ASP A 411 2.04 1.32 11.64
N LYS A 412 0.88 0.70 11.40
CA LYS A 412 -0.40 1.39 11.13
C LYS A 412 -1.19 1.73 12.40
N LEU A 413 -0.85 1.15 13.54
CA LEU A 413 -1.49 1.50 14.82
C LEU A 413 -0.99 2.87 15.30
N PRO A 414 -1.76 3.60 16.13
CA PRO A 414 -1.26 4.79 16.84
C PRO A 414 -0.09 4.45 17.76
N ASP A 415 0.85 5.38 17.94
CA ASP A 415 2.06 5.15 18.75
C ASP A 415 1.72 4.77 20.20
N GLU A 416 0.68 5.39 20.77
CA GLU A 416 0.21 5.10 22.13
C GLU A 416 -0.32 3.67 22.29
N MET A 417 -0.80 3.06 21.20
CA MET A 417 -1.26 1.66 21.14
C MET A 417 -0.11 0.69 20.83
N LYS A 418 0.88 1.09 20.01
CA LYS A 418 2.04 0.25 19.69
C LYS A 418 2.79 -0.18 20.95
N GLU A 419 2.90 0.73 21.92
CA GLU A 419 3.55 0.49 23.21
C GLU A 419 2.82 -0.55 24.09
N LEU A 420 1.52 -0.77 23.84
CA LEU A 420 0.71 -1.76 24.52
C LEU A 420 0.70 -3.13 23.81
N CYS A 421 1.29 -3.21 22.62
CA CYS A 421 1.31 -4.44 21.84
C CYS A 421 2.41 -5.37 22.33
N VAL A 422 2.04 -6.61 22.62
CA VAL A 422 2.96 -7.70 22.94
C VAL A 422 3.17 -8.55 21.69
N SER A 423 4.37 -8.50 21.10
CA SER A 423 4.75 -9.34 19.95
C SER A 423 5.50 -10.58 20.42
N ILE A 424 4.87 -11.75 20.30
CA ILE A 424 5.46 -13.04 20.67
C ILE A 424 6.35 -13.62 19.54
N THR A 425 6.23 -13.11 18.32
CA THR A 425 6.91 -13.68 17.14
C THR A 425 8.42 -13.45 17.11
N ASP A 426 8.95 -12.55 17.93
CA ASP A 426 10.37 -12.16 17.91
C ASP A 426 11.20 -12.76 19.07
N ILE A 427 10.68 -13.73 19.84
CA ILE A 427 11.41 -14.36 20.99
C ILE A 427 12.83 -14.80 20.60
N GLY A 428 13.05 -15.20 19.35
CA GLY A 428 14.37 -15.61 18.84
C GLY A 428 15.36 -14.49 18.46
N ARG A 429 14.95 -13.22 18.44
CA ARG A 429 15.75 -12.07 17.95
C ARG A 429 15.68 -10.86 18.87
N GLY A 430 15.85 -11.05 20.17
CA GLY A 430 15.70 -9.96 21.13
C GLY A 430 14.24 -9.50 21.32
N GLY A 431 13.25 -10.24 20.84
CA GLY A 431 11.84 -9.98 21.14
C GLY A 431 11.50 -10.12 22.63
N SER A 432 12.37 -10.76 23.43
CA SER A 432 12.31 -10.64 24.90
C SER A 432 12.51 -9.19 25.36
N THR A 433 13.36 -8.39 24.69
CA THR A 433 13.56 -6.98 25.03
C THR A 433 12.38 -6.10 24.60
N GLU A 434 11.82 -6.31 23.40
CA GLU A 434 10.59 -5.62 22.98
C GLU A 434 9.40 -6.01 23.87
N LEU A 435 9.23 -7.31 24.17
CA LEU A 435 8.24 -7.81 25.11
C LEU A 435 8.41 -7.18 26.49
N ASN A 436 9.62 -7.23 27.06
CA ASN A 436 9.91 -6.66 28.38
C ASN A 436 9.65 -5.16 28.40
N LYS A 437 9.98 -4.44 27.32
CA LYS A 437 9.68 -3.01 27.18
C LYS A 437 8.16 -2.77 27.18
N SER A 438 7.40 -3.47 26.35
CA SER A 438 5.93 -3.35 26.33
C SER A 438 5.31 -3.70 27.68
N VAL A 439 5.78 -4.77 28.34
CA VAL A 439 5.30 -5.20 29.66
C VAL A 439 5.64 -4.15 30.73
N ALA A 440 6.85 -3.61 30.74
CA ALA A 440 7.27 -2.56 31.67
C ALA A 440 6.44 -1.28 31.47
N GLU A 441 6.16 -0.90 30.21
CA GLU A 441 5.33 0.25 29.87
C GLU A 441 3.88 0.03 30.33
N ILE A 442 3.30 -1.15 30.07
CA ILE A 442 1.97 -1.52 30.58
C ILE A 442 1.91 -1.45 32.10
N ALA A 443 2.92 -1.98 32.80
CA ALA A 443 3.00 -1.94 34.25
C ALA A 443 3.11 -0.51 34.79
N THR A 444 3.92 0.32 34.14
CA THR A 444 4.10 1.75 34.48
C THR A 444 2.79 2.51 34.31
N ARG A 445 2.14 2.38 33.15
CA ARG A 445 0.84 3.02 32.87
C ARG A 445 -0.25 2.55 33.84
N LYS A 446 -0.27 1.27 34.19
CA LYS A 446 -1.19 0.71 35.19
C LYS A 446 -0.93 1.29 36.58
N ALA A 447 0.33 1.45 36.98
CA ALA A 447 0.69 2.03 38.27
C ALA A 447 0.35 3.54 38.36
N SER A 448 0.50 4.28 37.26
CA SER A 448 0.14 5.70 37.18
C SER A 448 -1.33 5.95 36.84
N PHE A 449 -2.13 4.90 36.61
CA PHE A 449 -3.52 5.05 36.16
C PHE A 449 -4.38 5.67 37.25
N ASN A 450 -4.92 6.85 36.96
CA ASN A 450 -5.94 7.50 37.77
C ASN A 450 -7.25 7.51 36.97
N HIS A 451 -8.27 6.82 37.51
CA HIS A 451 -9.56 6.68 36.86
C HIS A 451 -10.24 8.04 36.63
N ARG A 452 -10.21 8.95 37.62
CA ARG A 452 -10.88 10.26 37.50
C ARG A 452 -10.20 11.15 36.47
N ALA A 453 -8.88 11.26 36.54
CA ALA A 453 -8.13 12.07 35.57
C ALA A 453 -8.28 11.53 34.14
N SER A 454 -8.25 10.20 33.98
CA SER A 454 -8.47 9.56 32.67
C SER A 454 -9.89 9.83 32.14
N ALA A 455 -10.91 9.77 33.00
CA ALA A 455 -12.29 10.09 32.61
C ALA A 455 -12.43 11.54 32.13
N GLU A 456 -11.83 12.51 32.85
CA GLU A 456 -11.84 13.93 32.45
C GLU A 456 -11.17 14.15 31.08
N VAL A 457 -10.07 13.44 30.80
CA VAL A 457 -9.42 13.48 29.48
C VAL A 457 -10.31 12.88 28.39
N VAL A 458 -10.93 11.74 28.65
CA VAL A 458 -11.84 11.06 27.72
C VAL A 458 -13.04 11.95 27.39
N ASP A 459 -13.66 12.57 28.39
CA ASP A 459 -14.78 13.49 28.20
C ASP A 459 -14.37 14.70 27.35
N GLY A 460 -13.23 15.31 27.65
CA GLY A 460 -12.70 16.44 26.86
C GLY A 460 -12.38 16.07 25.41
N LEU A 461 -11.94 14.83 25.14
CA LEU A 461 -11.72 14.34 23.78
C LEU A 461 -13.03 14.03 23.06
N ASN A 462 -14.01 13.47 23.76
CA ASN A 462 -15.36 13.23 23.23
C ASN A 462 -16.05 14.54 22.84
N ASP A 463 -15.93 15.59 23.64
CA ASP A 463 -16.47 16.91 23.33
C ASP A 463 -15.84 17.49 22.05
N LYS A 464 -14.51 17.43 21.94
CA LYS A 464 -13.80 17.88 20.72
C LYS A 464 -14.23 17.09 19.49
N ARG A 465 -14.39 15.78 19.64
CA ARG A 465 -14.85 14.90 18.57
C ARG A 465 -16.26 15.25 18.12
N ASN A 466 -17.19 15.44 19.06
CA ASN A 466 -18.57 15.81 18.79
C ASN A 466 -18.67 17.19 18.10
N GLN A 467 -17.86 18.16 18.53
CA GLN A 467 -17.75 19.47 17.87
C GLN A 467 -17.24 19.32 16.42
N ALA A 468 -16.23 18.49 16.19
CA ALA A 468 -15.70 18.24 14.84
C ALA A 468 -16.74 17.56 13.93
N LEU A 469 -17.47 16.56 14.46
CA LEU A 469 -18.56 15.88 13.73
C LEU A 469 -19.70 16.84 13.40
N SER A 470 -20.12 17.67 14.35
CA SER A 470 -21.16 18.69 14.13
C SER A 470 -20.73 19.69 13.05
N ARG A 471 -19.49 20.18 13.10
CA ARG A 471 -18.93 21.08 12.09
C ARG A 471 -18.88 20.44 10.70
N LYS A 472 -18.50 19.16 10.62
CA LYS A 472 -18.53 18.39 9.36
C LYS A 472 -19.95 18.30 8.80
N ALA A 473 -20.93 18.00 9.64
CA ALA A 473 -22.34 17.92 9.22
C ALA A 473 -22.83 19.28 8.70
N ALA A 474 -22.55 20.38 9.41
CA ALA A 474 -22.91 21.73 8.99
C ALA A 474 -22.32 22.10 7.62
N ILE A 475 -21.01 21.88 7.43
CA ILE A 475 -20.35 22.16 6.14
C ILE A 475 -20.93 21.28 5.03
N THR A 476 -21.25 20.01 5.31
CA THR A 476 -21.84 19.11 4.32
C THR A 476 -23.22 19.61 3.88
N GLU A 477 -24.03 20.10 4.81
CA GLU A 477 -25.34 20.68 4.52
C GLU A 477 -25.20 22.00 3.75
N GLU A 478 -24.22 22.85 4.08
CA GLU A 478 -23.92 24.06 3.31
C GLU A 478 -23.54 23.73 1.85
N ILE A 479 -22.69 22.71 1.63
CA ILE A 479 -22.33 22.22 0.30
C ILE A 479 -23.56 21.74 -0.45
N ARG A 480 -24.43 20.98 0.22
CA ARG A 480 -25.69 20.49 -0.36
C ARG A 480 -26.59 21.65 -0.77
N ALA A 481 -26.81 22.61 0.13
CA ALA A 481 -27.63 23.79 -0.13
C ALA A 481 -27.09 24.63 -1.29
N LEU A 482 -25.77 24.80 -1.40
CA LEU A 482 -25.15 25.49 -2.53
C LEU A 482 -25.40 24.74 -3.86
N ARG A 483 -25.24 23.42 -3.87
CA ARG A 483 -25.53 22.60 -5.06
C ARG A 483 -26.99 22.66 -5.45
N GLU A 484 -27.89 22.56 -4.48
CA GLU A 484 -29.33 22.65 -4.72
C GLU A 484 -29.67 24.02 -5.31
N ARG A 485 -29.11 25.13 -4.81
CA ARG A 485 -29.29 26.47 -5.39
C ARG A 485 -28.79 26.58 -6.82
N GLU A 486 -27.68 25.93 -7.17
CA GLU A 486 -27.14 25.94 -8.54
C GLU A 486 -27.96 25.07 -9.51
N THR A 487 -28.47 23.94 -9.05
CA THR A 487 -29.22 22.98 -9.89
C THR A 487 -30.74 23.18 -9.86
N PHE A 488 -31.25 24.06 -9.00
CA PHE A 488 -32.67 24.40 -8.95
C PHE A 488 -33.14 25.00 -10.27
N LYS A 489 -34.13 24.36 -10.89
CA LYS A 489 -34.77 24.84 -12.12
C LYS A 489 -35.98 25.69 -11.77
N HIS A 490 -35.89 26.98 -12.02
CA HIS A 490 -37.00 27.91 -11.85
C HIS A 490 -38.03 27.71 -12.98
N PRO A 491 -39.29 27.37 -12.67
CA PRO A 491 -40.29 27.05 -13.69
C PRO A 491 -40.73 28.28 -14.51
N PHE A 492 -40.82 29.45 -13.89
CA PHE A 492 -41.13 30.72 -14.58
C PHE A 492 -40.63 31.91 -13.74
N VAL A 493 -39.72 32.71 -14.29
CA VAL A 493 -39.25 33.95 -13.65
C VAL A 493 -39.85 35.17 -14.34
N ALA A 494 -39.84 35.17 -15.67
CA ALA A 494 -40.47 36.18 -16.52
C ALA A 494 -40.77 35.56 -17.89
N GLN A 495 -41.50 36.27 -18.75
CA GLN A 495 -41.81 35.78 -20.09
C GLN A 495 -40.53 35.46 -20.88
N GLY A 496 -40.34 34.19 -21.22
CA GLY A 496 -39.15 33.70 -21.92
C GLY A 496 -37.96 33.31 -21.04
N TYR A 497 -38.05 33.43 -19.71
CA TYR A 497 -36.97 33.09 -18.78
C TYR A 497 -37.40 32.00 -17.79
N SER A 498 -36.79 30.82 -17.93
CA SER A 498 -36.93 29.65 -17.06
C SER A 498 -35.64 28.82 -17.08
N GLY A 499 -35.52 27.85 -16.17
CA GLY A 499 -34.31 27.03 -16.03
C GLY A 499 -33.49 27.39 -14.81
N THR A 500 -32.23 26.99 -14.80
CA THR A 500 -31.29 27.30 -13.71
C THR A 500 -30.92 28.78 -13.68
N ALA A 501 -30.49 29.30 -12.53
CA ALA A 501 -30.03 30.69 -12.44
C ALA A 501 -28.94 31.03 -13.47
N ALA A 502 -28.03 30.09 -13.77
CA ALA A 502 -26.99 30.26 -14.78
C ALA A 502 -27.53 30.25 -16.23
N GLU A 503 -28.59 29.50 -16.53
CA GLU A 503 -29.29 29.56 -17.82
C GLU A 503 -29.97 30.92 -17.98
N ILE A 504 -30.73 31.35 -16.98
CA ILE A 504 -31.44 32.64 -17.00
C ILE A 504 -30.47 33.81 -17.15
N VAL A 505 -29.36 33.84 -16.41
CA VAL A 505 -28.34 34.90 -16.54
C VAL A 505 -27.71 34.89 -17.94
N ARG A 506 -27.42 33.72 -18.51
CA ARG A 506 -26.92 33.63 -19.88
C ARG A 506 -27.91 34.20 -20.89
N ASP A 507 -29.19 33.88 -20.74
CA ASP A 507 -30.25 34.39 -21.63
C ASP A 507 -30.39 35.92 -21.50
N VAL A 508 -30.30 36.45 -20.27
CA VAL A 508 -30.37 37.90 -20.01
C VAL A 508 -29.18 38.62 -20.65
N VAL A 509 -27.96 38.09 -20.46
CA VAL A 509 -26.73 38.67 -21.03
C VAL A 509 -26.75 38.60 -22.56
N ALA A 510 -27.21 37.49 -23.14
CA ALA A 510 -27.37 37.33 -24.59
C ALA A 510 -28.35 38.36 -25.19
N CYS A 511 -29.37 38.74 -24.42
CA CYS A 511 -30.33 39.76 -24.81
C CYS A 511 -29.82 41.20 -24.60
N GLY A 512 -28.65 41.41 -23.98
CA GLY A 512 -28.16 42.73 -23.57
C GLY A 512 -28.10 43.76 -24.71
N GLN A 513 -27.47 43.42 -25.84
CA GLN A 513 -27.38 44.32 -27.01
C GLN A 513 -28.75 44.73 -27.57
N ARG A 514 -29.76 43.85 -27.47
CA ARG A 514 -31.11 44.13 -27.97
C ARG A 514 -31.83 45.20 -27.15
N TYR A 515 -31.50 45.31 -25.87
CA TYR A 515 -32.16 46.22 -24.92
C TYR A 515 -31.27 47.37 -24.47
N GLU A 516 -30.14 47.58 -25.13
CA GLU A 516 -29.17 48.66 -24.84
C GLU A 516 -29.76 50.07 -25.03
N TRP A 517 -30.86 50.19 -25.77
CA TRP A 517 -31.61 51.44 -25.94
C TRP A 517 -32.34 51.90 -24.67
N LEU A 518 -32.49 51.03 -23.66
CA LEU A 518 -33.21 51.32 -22.43
C LEU A 518 -32.25 51.90 -21.38
N PRO A 519 -32.33 53.21 -21.05
CA PRO A 519 -31.37 53.85 -20.17
C PRO A 519 -31.50 53.34 -18.73
N ALA A 520 -30.39 52.95 -18.13
CA ALA A 520 -30.31 52.58 -16.72
C ALA A 520 -29.95 53.81 -15.85
N PRO A 521 -30.47 53.93 -14.61
CA PRO A 521 -31.40 53.04 -13.92
C PRO A 521 -32.88 53.43 -14.09
N LEU A 522 -33.74 52.44 -14.33
CA LEU A 522 -35.20 52.59 -14.52
C LEU A 522 -35.98 52.85 -13.22
N GLN A 523 -35.37 52.57 -12.06
CA GLN A 523 -35.95 52.85 -10.75
C GLN A 523 -35.40 54.15 -10.20
N SER A 524 -35.96 55.29 -10.64
CA SER A 524 -35.76 56.59 -10.00
C SER A 524 -37.05 57.03 -9.29
N ALA A 525 -36.92 57.66 -8.12
CA ALA A 525 -38.07 58.17 -7.36
C ALA A 525 -38.83 59.30 -8.09
N ALA A 526 -38.22 59.90 -9.12
CA ALA A 526 -38.82 60.90 -9.99
C ALA A 526 -38.97 60.34 -11.42
N PRO A 527 -40.06 60.65 -12.14
CA PRO A 527 -40.23 60.27 -13.54
C PRO A 527 -39.13 60.87 -14.42
N SER A 528 -38.77 60.18 -15.50
CA SER A 528 -37.74 60.61 -16.45
C SER A 528 -38.11 61.84 -17.29
N LEU A 529 -39.37 62.28 -17.20
CA LEU A 529 -39.89 63.49 -17.85
C LEU A 529 -40.39 64.45 -16.77
N ASP A 530 -40.00 65.72 -16.89
CA ASP A 530 -40.60 66.79 -16.09
C ASP A 530 -42.02 67.12 -16.58
N LEU A 531 -42.79 67.87 -15.78
CA LEU A 531 -44.18 68.22 -16.10
C LEU A 531 -44.32 68.96 -17.47
N PRO A 532 -43.44 69.92 -17.83
CA PRO A 532 -43.44 70.52 -19.17
C PRO A 532 -43.21 69.52 -20.30
N GLN A 533 -42.19 68.66 -20.19
CA GLN A 533 -41.87 67.64 -21.19
C GLN A 533 -43.00 66.63 -21.32
N PHE A 534 -43.62 66.24 -20.21
CA PHE A 534 -44.77 65.35 -20.23
C PHE A 534 -45.98 65.98 -20.93
N ARG A 535 -46.26 67.26 -20.66
CA ARG A 535 -47.31 68.01 -21.39
C ARG A 535 -46.99 68.12 -22.89
N GLN A 536 -45.73 68.35 -23.24
CA GLN A 536 -45.30 68.40 -24.63
C GLN A 536 -45.45 67.04 -25.32
N LEU A 537 -45.09 65.95 -24.64
CA LEU A 537 -45.32 64.59 -25.14
C LEU A 537 -46.82 64.33 -25.35
N LEU A 538 -47.66 64.72 -24.40
CA LEU A 538 -49.11 64.56 -24.49
C LEU A 538 -49.70 65.36 -25.66
N ALA A 539 -49.21 66.58 -25.89
CA ALA A 539 -49.60 67.41 -27.03
C ALA A 539 -49.12 66.83 -28.37
N LEU A 540 -47.91 66.29 -28.43
CA LEU A 540 -47.38 65.62 -29.63
C LEU A 540 -48.12 64.31 -29.93
N ALA A 541 -48.50 63.57 -28.90
CA ALA A 541 -49.29 62.35 -29.01
C ALA A 541 -50.74 62.62 -29.44
N SER A 542 -51.37 63.68 -28.91
CA SER A 542 -52.74 64.07 -29.30
C SER A 542 -52.81 64.64 -30.72
N GLN A 543 -51.72 65.23 -31.22
CA GLN A 543 -51.55 65.66 -32.62
C GLN A 543 -50.98 64.55 -33.52
N SER A 544 -50.87 63.31 -33.03
CA SER A 544 -50.41 62.19 -33.82
C SER A 544 -51.47 61.81 -34.85
N ASN A 545 -51.08 61.77 -36.12
CA ASN A 545 -51.91 61.27 -37.20
C ASN A 545 -51.42 59.86 -37.62
N PRO A 546 -52.21 59.08 -38.37
CA PRO A 546 -51.85 57.71 -38.76
C PRO A 546 -50.49 57.63 -39.48
N VAL A 547 -50.13 58.66 -40.25
CA VAL A 547 -48.85 58.78 -40.95
C VAL A 547 -47.69 58.95 -39.95
N ARG A 548 -47.87 59.76 -38.91
CA ARG A 548 -46.87 60.01 -37.86
C ARG A 548 -46.69 58.80 -36.95
N ALA A 549 -47.77 58.07 -36.66
CA ALA A 549 -47.72 56.80 -35.96
C ALA A 549 -46.93 55.74 -36.76
N GLN A 550 -47.12 55.68 -38.09
CA GLN A 550 -46.33 54.80 -38.96
C GLN A 550 -44.84 55.16 -38.98
N ARG A 551 -44.46 56.44 -38.84
CA ARG A 551 -43.04 56.86 -38.80
C ARG A 551 -42.27 56.26 -37.62
N ALA A 552 -42.92 55.97 -36.49
CA ALA A 552 -42.27 55.31 -35.35
C ALA A 552 -41.78 53.89 -35.67
N HIS A 553 -42.34 53.26 -36.71
CA HIS A 553 -41.95 51.94 -37.20
C HIS A 553 -41.10 52.01 -38.48
N GLN A 554 -40.77 53.21 -38.97
CA GLN A 554 -39.88 53.38 -40.11
C GLN A 554 -38.44 53.31 -39.64
N THR A 555 -37.68 52.38 -40.21
CA THR A 555 -36.24 52.32 -40.05
C THR A 555 -35.59 53.27 -41.05
N PHE A 556 -34.89 54.28 -40.57
CA PHE A 556 -34.03 55.06 -41.45
C PHE A 556 -32.91 54.15 -41.96
N PRO A 557 -32.62 54.14 -43.28
CA PRO A 557 -31.46 53.43 -43.79
C PRO A 557 -30.21 54.04 -43.14
N VAL A 558 -29.21 53.20 -42.86
CA VAL A 558 -27.91 53.66 -42.36
C VAL A 558 -27.38 54.75 -43.30
N ILE A 559 -27.21 55.95 -42.76
CA ILE A 559 -26.98 57.19 -43.52
C ILE A 559 -25.51 57.29 -43.96
N GLU A 560 -24.62 56.51 -43.35
CA GLU A 560 -23.20 56.44 -43.70
C GLU A 560 -23.02 56.04 -45.18
N GLY A 561 -22.39 56.93 -45.95
CA GLY A 561 -22.07 56.72 -47.35
C GLY A 561 -23.22 56.94 -48.35
N ARG A 562 -24.45 57.25 -47.90
CA ARG A 562 -25.61 57.47 -48.78
C ARG A 562 -26.01 58.94 -48.98
N LEU A 563 -25.63 59.83 -48.06
CA LEU A 563 -25.80 61.27 -48.26
C LEU A 563 -24.50 61.90 -48.80
N PRO A 564 -24.60 62.87 -49.72
CA PRO A 564 -23.44 63.63 -50.18
C PRO A 564 -22.78 64.32 -48.98
N GLN A 565 -21.45 64.35 -48.99
CA GLN A 565 -20.69 65.05 -47.96
C GLN A 565 -21.03 66.54 -48.03
N TRP A 566 -20.92 67.26 -46.90
CA TRP A 566 -21.23 68.69 -46.82
C TRP A 566 -20.69 69.54 -47.99
N PRO A 567 -19.44 69.34 -48.47
CA PRO A 567 -18.90 70.11 -49.59
C PRO A 567 -19.61 69.85 -50.94
N ASP A 568 -20.15 68.64 -51.14
CA ASP A 568 -20.88 68.27 -52.34
C ASP A 568 -22.30 68.87 -52.31
N LEU A 569 -22.94 68.84 -51.14
CA LEU A 569 -24.24 69.47 -50.93
C LEU A 569 -24.16 70.98 -51.12
N GLN A 570 -23.11 71.61 -50.60
CA GLN A 570 -22.88 73.05 -50.74
C GLN A 570 -22.69 73.45 -52.21
N ARG A 571 -21.86 72.71 -52.97
CA ARG A 571 -21.69 72.92 -54.42
C ARG A 571 -22.99 72.78 -55.19
N ALA A 572 -23.80 71.77 -54.87
CA ALA A 572 -25.09 71.57 -55.52
C ALA A 572 -26.08 72.72 -55.22
N CYS A 573 -26.11 73.21 -53.98
CA CYS A 573 -26.92 74.37 -53.59
C CYS A 573 -26.46 75.66 -54.29
N GLU A 574 -25.14 75.89 -54.39
CA GLU A 574 -24.58 77.05 -55.10
C GLU A 574 -24.88 77.00 -56.61
N ALA A 575 -24.79 75.83 -57.23
CA ALA A 575 -25.16 75.61 -58.63
C ALA A 575 -26.67 75.78 -58.88
N ALA A 576 -27.52 75.40 -57.92
CA ALA A 576 -28.97 75.62 -58.01
C ALA A 576 -29.38 77.08 -57.78
N ALA A 577 -28.59 77.84 -57.02
CA ALA A 577 -28.84 79.26 -56.74
C ALA A 577 -28.41 80.20 -57.89
N THR A 578 -27.66 79.70 -58.88
CA THR A 578 -27.27 80.50 -60.05
C THR A 578 -28.40 80.53 -61.08
N ILE A 579 -29.14 81.64 -61.14
CA ILE A 579 -30.19 81.87 -62.13
C ILE A 579 -29.54 82.02 -63.52
N PRO A 580 -29.83 81.16 -64.52
CA PRO A 580 -29.32 81.34 -65.87
C PRO A 580 -29.86 82.65 -66.47
N ALA A 581 -29.00 83.42 -67.15
CA ALA A 581 -29.39 84.62 -67.90
C ALA A 581 -30.59 84.34 -68.83
N PRO A 582 -31.50 85.30 -69.08
CA PRO A 582 -32.72 85.07 -69.84
C PRO A 582 -32.39 84.47 -71.21
N LEU A 583 -32.81 83.22 -71.37
CA LEU A 583 -32.61 82.43 -72.57
C LEU A 583 -33.33 83.10 -73.75
N ASN A 584 -32.65 83.23 -74.90
CA ASN A 584 -33.24 83.67 -76.16
C ASN A 584 -34.52 82.83 -76.45
N PRO A 585 -35.61 83.40 -77.01
CA PRO A 585 -36.85 82.67 -77.31
C PRO A 585 -36.67 81.33 -78.05
N ALA A 586 -35.63 81.18 -78.88
CA ALA A 586 -35.31 79.90 -79.53
C ALA A 586 -34.85 78.78 -78.55
N ALA A 587 -34.30 79.14 -77.39
CA ALA A 587 -33.88 78.19 -76.36
C ALA A 587 -35.03 77.77 -75.44
N ALA A 588 -36.12 78.55 -75.37
CA ALA A 588 -37.33 78.17 -74.63
C ALA A 588 -38.10 77.03 -75.33
N GLU A 589 -38.16 77.04 -76.67
CA GLU A 589 -38.72 75.93 -77.46
C GLU A 589 -37.91 74.64 -77.30
N LEU A 590 -36.57 74.74 -77.28
CA LEU A 590 -35.69 73.59 -77.04
C LEU A 590 -35.86 72.99 -75.65
N LEU A 591 -36.07 73.81 -74.62
CA LEU A 591 -36.35 73.32 -73.27
C LEU A 591 -37.68 72.59 -73.19
N GLN A 592 -38.73 73.03 -73.91
CA GLN A 592 -39.99 72.28 -73.99
C GLN A 592 -39.84 70.93 -74.69
N VAL A 593 -39.00 70.85 -75.72
CA VAL A 593 -38.71 69.57 -76.42
C VAL A 593 -37.91 68.61 -75.52
N LEU A 594 -37.07 69.14 -74.64
CA LEU A 594 -36.25 68.35 -73.71
C LEU A 594 -36.96 68.04 -72.39
N ASP A 595 -38.06 68.72 -72.09
CA ASP A 595 -38.87 68.49 -70.91
C ASP A 595 -39.53 67.10 -70.99
N GLY A 596 -39.24 66.25 -70.00
CA GLY A 596 -39.66 64.84 -69.99
C GLY A 596 -38.68 63.83 -70.61
N ALA A 597 -37.52 64.26 -71.12
CA ALA A 597 -36.47 63.34 -71.55
C ALA A 597 -35.81 62.63 -70.35
N SER A 598 -35.47 61.33 -70.50
CA SER A 598 -34.87 60.57 -69.42
C SER A 598 -33.46 61.08 -69.06
N PRO A 599 -32.98 60.90 -67.81
CA PRO A 599 -31.64 61.34 -67.41
C PRO A 599 -30.51 60.77 -68.28
N ALA A 600 -30.65 59.53 -68.75
CA ALA A 600 -29.69 58.90 -69.66
C ALA A 600 -29.66 59.60 -71.03
N THR A 601 -30.83 59.97 -71.54
CA THR A 601 -30.97 60.69 -72.81
C THR A 601 -30.39 62.11 -72.70
N LEU A 602 -30.67 62.82 -71.60
CA LEU A 602 -30.12 64.15 -71.35
C LEU A 602 -28.59 64.12 -71.19
N ALA A 603 -28.06 63.09 -70.52
CA ALA A 603 -26.61 62.88 -70.41
C ALA A 603 -25.97 62.62 -71.79
N GLU A 604 -26.59 61.79 -72.63
CA GLU A 604 -26.10 61.52 -73.99
C GLU A 604 -26.14 62.77 -74.87
N ILE A 605 -27.22 63.55 -74.79
CA ILE A 605 -27.34 64.85 -75.47
C ILE A 605 -26.26 65.81 -74.97
N GLY A 606 -26.04 65.89 -73.65
CA GLY A 606 -24.99 66.71 -73.05
C GLY A 606 -23.59 66.35 -73.55
N ASP A 607 -23.27 65.06 -73.63
CA ASP A 607 -21.99 64.58 -74.16
C ASP A 607 -21.83 64.81 -75.66
N ARG A 608 -22.92 64.72 -76.43
CA ARG A 608 -22.93 65.10 -77.86
C ARG A 608 -22.71 66.59 -78.02
N CYS A 609 -23.41 67.43 -77.25
CA CYS A 609 -23.24 68.90 -77.26
C CYS A 609 -21.82 69.32 -76.87
N LYS A 610 -21.21 68.71 -75.85
CA LYS A 610 -19.80 68.95 -75.49
C LYS A 610 -18.84 68.61 -76.63
N ARG A 611 -19.01 67.45 -77.26
CA ARG A 611 -18.21 67.05 -78.43
C ARG A 611 -18.39 68.02 -79.59
N LEU A 612 -19.61 68.51 -79.81
CA LEU A 612 -19.94 69.49 -80.83
C LEU A 612 -19.34 70.87 -80.52
N GLN A 613 -19.36 71.30 -79.25
CA GLN A 613 -18.70 72.53 -78.80
C GLN A 613 -17.19 72.47 -79.00
N PHE A 614 -16.55 71.35 -78.64
CA PHE A 614 -15.13 71.13 -78.91
C PHE A 614 -14.83 71.15 -80.42
N ALA A 615 -15.66 70.50 -81.24
CA ALA A 615 -15.50 70.52 -82.69
C ALA A 615 -15.71 71.93 -83.28
N VAL A 616 -16.69 72.70 -82.78
CA VAL A 616 -16.95 74.08 -83.23
C VAL A 616 -15.84 75.03 -82.80
N ALA A 617 -15.28 74.86 -81.59
CA ALA A 617 -14.11 75.61 -81.15
C ALA A 617 -12.89 75.29 -82.02
N ALA A 618 -12.63 74.01 -82.29
CA ALA A 618 -11.56 73.57 -83.19
C ALA A 618 -11.74 74.09 -84.63
N VAL A 619 -12.99 74.22 -85.10
CA VAL A 619 -13.30 74.83 -86.42
C VAL A 619 -13.17 76.35 -86.41
N ARG A 620 -13.45 77.02 -85.29
CA ARG A 620 -13.29 78.49 -85.15
C ARG A 620 -11.83 78.92 -84.96
N GLU A 621 -10.97 78.02 -84.48
CA GLU A 621 -9.52 78.22 -84.43
C GLU A 621 -8.83 77.99 -85.79
N LEU A 622 -9.54 77.48 -86.80
CA LEU A 622 -9.04 77.41 -88.18
C LEU A 622 -9.23 78.77 -88.89
N ASP A 623 -8.10 79.35 -89.31
CA ASP A 623 -7.93 80.64 -90.01
C ASP A 623 -8.93 80.82 -91.19
N PRO A 624 -9.56 82.00 -91.42
CA PRO A 624 -10.62 82.17 -92.42
C PRO A 624 -10.16 82.18 -93.89
N ALA A 625 -8.89 81.92 -94.19
CA ALA A 625 -8.35 81.95 -95.55
C ALA A 625 -7.99 80.54 -96.04
N LEU A 626 -8.89 79.89 -96.78
CA LEU A 626 -8.65 79.19 -98.07
C LEU A 626 -9.79 78.22 -98.43
N PRO A 627 -10.29 78.23 -99.68
CA PRO A 627 -11.30 77.30 -100.17
C PRO A 627 -10.68 76.03 -100.77
N GLY A 628 -11.35 74.88 -100.58
CA GLY A 628 -11.31 73.76 -101.54
C GLY A 628 -10.50 72.50 -101.18
N CYS A 629 -11.07 71.36 -101.60
CA CYS A 629 -10.53 69.99 -101.69
C CYS A 629 -10.55 69.14 -100.40
N CYS A 630 -11.55 68.27 -100.18
CA CYS A 630 -11.73 66.93 -100.77
C CYS A 630 -10.45 66.05 -100.72
N ARG A 631 -10.47 64.87 -100.07
CA ARG A 631 -10.94 63.57 -100.64
C ARG A 631 -10.55 62.35 -99.76
N ARG A 632 -11.57 61.50 -99.55
CA ARG A 632 -11.66 60.03 -99.79
C ARG A 632 -10.87 59.01 -98.96
N ASN A 633 -11.66 57.98 -98.61
CA ASN A 633 -11.43 56.52 -98.71
C ASN A 633 -10.67 55.81 -97.57
N THR A 634 -10.98 54.61 -97.08
CA THR A 634 -12.12 53.65 -97.12
C THR A 634 -11.70 52.41 -96.28
N VAL A 635 -12.60 51.87 -95.43
CA VAL A 635 -13.01 50.43 -95.28
C VAL A 635 -11.99 49.34 -94.83
N ARG A 636 -12.32 48.54 -93.78
CA ARG A 636 -12.53 47.03 -93.76
C ARG A 636 -12.47 46.43 -92.32
N LYS A 637 -13.53 45.71 -91.84
CA LYS A 637 -13.80 44.23 -91.76
C LYS A 637 -12.92 43.48 -90.71
N ARG A 638 -13.32 42.48 -89.89
CA ARG A 638 -14.36 41.42 -89.81
C ARG A 638 -14.30 40.75 -88.39
N GLY A 639 -15.36 40.06 -87.91
CA GLY A 639 -15.42 39.23 -86.64
C GLY A 639 -14.82 37.80 -86.77
N PRO A 640 -15.35 36.68 -86.19
CA PRO A 640 -16.24 36.41 -85.02
C PRO A 640 -16.00 35.04 -84.23
N LEU A 641 -16.92 34.62 -83.31
CA LEU A 641 -17.36 33.28 -82.76
C LEU A 641 -16.43 32.36 -81.85
N VAL A 642 -16.77 31.89 -80.61
CA VAL A 642 -17.58 30.75 -79.96
C VAL A 642 -16.76 29.50 -79.49
N VAL A 643 -17.10 28.91 -78.30
CA VAL A 643 -17.27 27.45 -77.94
C VAL A 643 -16.50 26.87 -76.68
N GLU A 644 -17.27 26.31 -75.71
CA GLU A 644 -17.23 25.09 -74.81
C GLU A 644 -16.15 24.65 -73.75
N ASP A 645 -16.70 24.27 -72.56
CA ASP A 645 -16.65 23.03 -71.70
C ASP A 645 -15.42 22.25 -71.14
N CYS A 646 -15.67 21.75 -69.90
CA CYS A 646 -15.37 20.44 -69.26
C CYS A 646 -14.13 20.14 -68.35
N GLN A 647 -14.46 19.82 -67.08
CA GLN A 647 -13.98 18.77 -66.12
C GLN A 647 -12.52 18.64 -65.59
N ASN A 648 -12.48 18.20 -64.31
CA ASN A 648 -11.42 18.00 -63.28
C ASN A 648 -10.32 16.95 -63.63
N PRO A 649 -9.12 16.85 -62.95
CA PRO A 649 -9.00 16.09 -61.66
C PRO A 649 -7.74 16.32 -60.72
N ARG A 650 -7.76 15.64 -59.54
CA ARG A 650 -6.67 14.95 -58.74
C ARG A 650 -5.81 15.63 -57.62
N THR A 651 -5.80 14.94 -56.45
CA THR A 651 -4.84 14.85 -55.30
C THR A 651 -3.96 13.57 -55.42
N PRO A 652 -3.11 13.08 -54.45
CA PRO A 652 -2.18 13.61 -53.40
C PRO A 652 -0.78 12.88 -53.43
N PRO A 653 0.11 12.87 -52.39
CA PRO A 653 0.16 11.88 -51.25
C PRO A 653 0.76 12.46 -49.91
N ARG A 654 1.11 11.78 -48.78
CA ARG A 654 0.58 10.71 -47.88
C ARG A 654 1.59 10.50 -46.69
N ARG A 655 1.09 10.25 -45.45
CA ARG A 655 1.69 9.55 -44.24
C ARG A 655 2.82 10.22 -43.43
N GLY A 656 2.94 10.06 -42.10
CA GLY A 656 2.22 9.33 -41.03
C GLY A 656 2.82 9.73 -39.65
N ALA A 657 2.01 9.97 -38.61
CA ALA A 657 1.55 9.05 -37.54
C ALA A 657 2.57 8.77 -36.41
N GLY A 658 2.10 8.98 -35.18
CA GLY A 658 2.76 8.75 -33.89
C GLY A 658 2.04 9.52 -32.80
#